data_AF-A0A449AZM2-F1
#
_entry.id   AF-A0A449AZM2-F1
#
_cell.length_a   1.000
_cell.length_b   1.000
_cell.length_c   1.000
_cell.angle_alpha   90.00
_cell.angle_beta   90.00
_cell.angle_gamma   90.00
#
_symmetry.space_group_name_H-M   'P 1'
#
loop_
_entity.id
_entity.type
_entity.pdbx_description
1 polymer ?
#
loop_
_entity_poly.entity_id
_entity_poly.type
_entity_poly.pdbx_seq_one_letter_code
_entity_poly.pdbx_strand_id
1 'polypeptide(L)'
;MKYHKLCSLLTLAVLPLPMFSCVSKVSKANEQDQKINFLPNNEFQKELLNLIYKLPYLEQEKFEPKLANVTNEDQKRELELSIMLKIRILQIQDYKNETIEKIKKLTNLTEDYKTKFLETISESLSKQTISDTLSKAIYLNQKLALRYPDPKPIMQYHDLESVKPINKEFQKWGSSFFTPLIKLNKTSYLEDSKNVLPIAPFNNNLSKSNLMYQLTVYSFADGNNDGIGDFIGLTENLDYFAKLGVDTLYLSPAFPSSSYHGYDVIDYTDIAPELGGMDAFDNFLTKAHSLGIRVIMDVPFNHTSYEHPWFQKALAGDLKYQNYYHFYDVYSDQRENNTEQRDDPWLRGLYNHVNSSRPLFHKAWTAKFWAGMPDLNLDNLEVRKEIDAIHKFWATKGVDGFRYDAFYHIYDNYNSHKQGENQTFPIKTQKLMNEWRMKANQGILKRKEAQISSSDDEFLMFGEWWGNPLSGFKYFDYLGQKALGSVIDGEHYKQKNNVNQFGQKYQEVFILPKDEENLIKSLNEKHSNWMPFLDNHDVERWINEVKWNVIQTPVTNQANVLTNNEIDAMNYALVSLLSRGGLPILYDGNELYMQGGPQHGEGNGDYNIREAFKWDDSSKQVYFFEAKSGDLIAKRASEGMPSVEKMINDETSGFNLVSKLAVIRKNFPAVREQKVSYIVDPLDLFENLDSFQSRKITVRNNLDGSYLVYFYGYKQTGGLGNLVLKPNYQIEKILLNHNLSLSGQKISNNSDGFYGVFLIKGK
;
A
#
# COMPACT_ATOMS: atom_id res chain seq x y z
N MET A 1 -26.76 21.15 -28.07
CA MET A 1 -25.29 20.91 -28.17
C MET A 1 -24.80 19.56 -27.63
N LYS A 2 -25.37 18.99 -26.55
CA LYS A 2 -25.02 17.63 -26.05
C LYS A 2 -25.48 16.47 -26.97
N TYR A 3 -26.62 16.61 -27.65
CA TYR A 3 -27.14 15.60 -28.59
C TYR A 3 -26.27 15.39 -29.84
N HIS A 4 -25.71 16.47 -30.43
CA HIS A 4 -24.86 16.34 -31.61
C HIS A 4 -23.53 15.63 -31.33
N LYS A 5 -22.92 15.85 -30.15
CA LYS A 5 -21.66 15.19 -29.75
C LYS A 5 -21.85 13.68 -29.53
N LEU A 6 -22.96 13.27 -28.92
CA LEU A 6 -23.30 11.86 -28.71
C LEU A 6 -23.59 11.13 -30.04
N CYS A 7 -24.33 11.79 -30.95
CA CYS A 7 -24.55 11.29 -32.30
C CYS A 7 -23.23 11.12 -33.07
N SER A 8 -22.32 12.10 -33.05
CA SER A 8 -21.02 11.98 -33.72
C SER A 8 -20.11 10.89 -33.12
N LEU A 9 -20.20 10.61 -31.82
CA LEU A 9 -19.44 9.53 -31.14
C LEU A 9 -19.99 8.13 -31.48
N LEU A 10 -21.31 7.97 -31.55
CA LEU A 10 -21.94 6.74 -32.06
C LEU A 10 -21.69 6.53 -33.57
N THR A 11 -21.54 7.62 -34.33
CA THR A 11 -21.18 7.57 -35.76
C THR A 11 -19.75 7.05 -35.96
N LEU A 12 -18.83 7.39 -35.04
CA LEU A 12 -17.42 6.95 -35.06
C LEU A 12 -17.20 5.51 -34.57
N ALA A 13 -17.97 5.04 -33.58
CA ALA A 13 -17.80 3.69 -33.03
C ALA A 13 -18.36 2.57 -33.92
N VAL A 14 -19.21 2.90 -34.90
CA VAL A 14 -19.95 1.92 -35.73
C VAL A 14 -19.51 1.93 -37.22
N LEU A 15 -18.51 2.73 -37.62
CA LEU A 15 -17.87 2.64 -38.93
C LEU A 15 -16.50 1.90 -38.84
N PRO A 16 -16.07 1.17 -39.87
CA PRO A 16 -16.50 -0.17 -40.24
C PRO A 16 -15.42 -1.21 -39.82
N LEU A 17 -15.25 -1.45 -38.52
CA LEU A 17 -14.32 -2.46 -37.98
C LEU A 17 -14.48 -3.87 -38.60
N PRO A 18 -15.71 -4.38 -38.88
CA PRO A 18 -15.87 -5.66 -39.57
C PRO A 18 -15.44 -5.62 -41.04
N MET A 19 -15.59 -4.49 -41.74
CA MET A 19 -15.17 -4.37 -43.14
C MET A 19 -13.67 -4.12 -43.30
N PHE A 20 -13.00 -3.45 -42.36
CA PHE A 20 -11.52 -3.35 -42.36
C PHE A 20 -10.86 -4.72 -42.23
N SER A 21 -11.42 -5.59 -41.37
CA SER A 21 -11.04 -7.01 -41.28
C SER A 21 -11.30 -7.77 -42.60
N CYS A 22 -12.40 -7.47 -43.29
CA CYS A 22 -12.74 -8.06 -44.58
C CYS A 22 -11.75 -7.63 -45.68
N VAL A 23 -11.43 -6.34 -45.77
CA VAL A 23 -10.45 -5.77 -46.71
C VAL A 23 -9.06 -6.35 -46.47
N SER A 24 -8.65 -6.53 -45.21
CA SER A 24 -7.34 -7.16 -44.89
C SER A 24 -7.30 -8.65 -45.18
N LYS A 25 -8.42 -9.37 -45.04
CA LYS A 25 -8.51 -10.81 -45.36
C LYS A 25 -8.49 -11.04 -46.87
N VAL A 26 -9.12 -10.17 -47.66
CA VAL A 26 -9.10 -10.22 -49.12
C VAL A 26 -7.74 -9.80 -49.67
N SER A 27 -7.05 -8.83 -49.06
CA SER A 27 -5.67 -8.49 -49.48
C SER A 27 -4.68 -9.62 -49.21
N LYS A 28 -4.85 -10.40 -48.13
CA LYS A 28 -4.01 -11.57 -47.82
C LYS A 28 -4.28 -12.79 -48.70
N ALA A 29 -5.53 -12.99 -49.14
CA ALA A 29 -5.84 -14.04 -50.12
C ALA A 29 -5.19 -13.77 -51.49
N ASN A 30 -4.98 -12.50 -51.84
CA ASN A 30 -4.35 -12.06 -53.10
C ASN A 30 -2.83 -12.28 -53.15
N GLU A 31 -2.13 -12.40 -52.02
CA GLU A 31 -0.69 -12.67 -52.02
C GLU A 31 -0.35 -14.13 -52.36
N GLN A 32 -1.32 -15.05 -52.27
CA GLN A 32 -1.10 -16.48 -52.51
C GLN A 32 -1.39 -16.95 -53.96
N ASP A 33 -2.18 -16.22 -54.75
CA ASP A 33 -2.53 -16.59 -56.14
C ASP A 33 -1.98 -15.59 -57.17
N GLN A 34 -0.76 -15.84 -57.67
CA GLN A 34 0.00 -14.99 -58.62
C GLN A 34 -0.56 -14.92 -60.07
N LYS A 35 -1.89 -14.95 -60.28
CA LYS A 35 -2.47 -14.77 -61.62
C LYS A 35 -3.79 -14.01 -61.58
N ILE A 36 -3.74 -12.68 -61.53
CA ILE A 36 -4.70 -11.74 -62.15
C ILE A 36 -4.06 -10.34 -62.10
N ASN A 37 -3.84 -9.73 -63.27
CA ASN A 37 -3.47 -8.32 -63.37
C ASN A 37 -4.75 -7.48 -63.38
N PHE A 38 -5.03 -6.72 -62.31
CA PHE A 38 -5.93 -5.57 -62.38
C PHE A 38 -5.42 -4.40 -61.52
N LEU A 39 -5.55 -3.21 -62.13
CA LEU A 39 -5.36 -1.79 -61.75
C LEU A 39 -4.80 -1.40 -60.36
N PRO A 40 -4.02 -0.30 -60.28
CA PRO A 40 -3.30 0.11 -59.08
C PRO A 40 -4.21 0.36 -57.87
N ASN A 41 -3.81 -0.21 -56.73
CA ASN A 41 -4.46 -0.29 -55.40
C ASN A 41 -5.14 0.98 -54.83
N ASN A 42 -5.06 2.15 -55.46
CA ASN A 42 -5.49 3.42 -54.87
C ASN A 42 -6.90 3.89 -55.27
N GLU A 43 -7.46 3.45 -56.40
CA GLU A 43 -8.78 3.95 -56.85
C GLU A 43 -9.95 3.20 -56.23
N PHE A 44 -9.88 1.87 -56.16
CA PHE A 44 -10.93 1.02 -55.56
C PHE A 44 -11.06 1.25 -54.04
N GLN A 45 -9.94 1.38 -53.32
CA GLN A 45 -9.96 1.76 -51.90
C GLN A 45 -10.54 3.16 -51.68
N LYS A 46 -10.27 4.12 -52.58
CA LYS A 46 -10.85 5.47 -52.53
C LYS A 46 -12.35 5.49 -52.79
N GLU A 47 -12.84 4.71 -53.75
CA GLU A 47 -14.29 4.58 -53.99
C GLU A 47 -15.01 3.94 -52.81
N LEU A 48 -14.40 2.89 -52.21
CA LEU A 48 -14.93 2.23 -51.02
C LEU A 48 -14.98 3.21 -49.82
N LEU A 49 -13.91 3.98 -49.60
CA LEU A 49 -13.86 5.03 -48.57
C LEU A 49 -14.87 6.15 -48.84
N ASN A 50 -15.03 6.60 -50.09
CA ASN A 50 -16.02 7.63 -50.44
C ASN A 50 -17.47 7.15 -50.27
N LEU A 51 -17.76 5.86 -50.47
CA LEU A 51 -19.06 5.26 -50.16
C LEU A 51 -19.32 5.20 -48.65
N ILE A 52 -18.30 4.85 -47.86
CA ILE A 52 -18.36 4.75 -46.39
C ILE A 52 -18.67 6.09 -45.72
N TYR A 53 -18.25 7.21 -46.32
CA TYR A 53 -18.45 8.56 -45.76
C TYR A 53 -19.77 9.25 -46.15
N LYS A 54 -20.64 8.64 -46.97
CA LYS A 54 -21.95 9.21 -47.35
C LYS A 54 -23.13 8.36 -46.87
N LEU A 55 -23.41 8.39 -45.57
CA LEU A 55 -24.69 7.85 -45.02
C LEU A 55 -25.71 8.99 -44.83
N PRO A 56 -26.94 8.89 -45.36
CA PRO A 56 -27.99 9.87 -45.11
C PRO A 56 -28.60 9.70 -43.71
N TYR A 57 -28.86 10.83 -43.06
CA TYR A 57 -29.63 10.95 -41.83
C TYR A 57 -31.10 10.99 -42.22
N LEU A 58 -31.92 9.96 -41.97
CA LEU A 58 -33.39 10.02 -42.04
C LEU A 58 -33.98 8.69 -41.56
N GLU A 59 -34.60 8.67 -40.37
CA GLU A 59 -35.63 7.69 -39.89
C GLU A 59 -36.11 8.00 -38.44
N GLN A 60 -35.84 9.20 -37.90
CA GLN A 60 -36.23 9.56 -36.52
C GLN A 60 -37.75 9.73 -36.34
N GLU A 61 -38.46 10.20 -37.37
CA GLU A 61 -39.89 10.56 -37.29
C GLU A 61 -40.83 9.36 -37.05
N LYS A 62 -40.42 8.13 -37.39
CA LYS A 62 -41.25 6.92 -37.23
C LYS A 62 -41.41 6.46 -35.78
N PHE A 63 -40.61 6.98 -34.85
CA PHE A 63 -40.51 6.45 -33.48
C PHE A 63 -40.84 7.46 -32.37
N GLU A 64 -40.98 8.75 -32.69
CA GLU A 64 -41.40 9.77 -31.72
C GLU A 64 -42.74 9.50 -31.01
N PRO A 65 -43.77 8.88 -31.63
CA PRO A 65 -45.04 8.62 -30.94
C PRO A 65 -44.93 7.66 -29.75
N LYS A 66 -43.88 6.81 -29.71
CA LYS A 66 -43.65 5.86 -28.59
C LYS A 66 -42.96 6.50 -27.39
N LEU A 67 -42.34 7.67 -27.59
CA LEU A 67 -41.60 8.43 -26.58
C LEU A 67 -42.46 9.41 -25.81
N ALA A 68 -43.59 9.82 -26.39
CA ALA A 68 -44.52 10.77 -25.79
C ALA A 68 -45.27 10.22 -24.56
N ASN A 69 -45.33 8.89 -24.36
CA ASN A 69 -46.11 8.25 -23.30
C ASN A 69 -45.28 7.72 -22.11
N VAL A 70 -43.96 7.95 -22.08
CA VAL A 70 -43.08 7.50 -20.98
C VAL A 70 -42.73 8.69 -20.09
N THR A 71 -43.25 8.70 -18.87
CA THR A 71 -43.09 9.81 -17.91
C THR A 71 -41.86 9.66 -17.01
N ASN A 72 -41.30 8.46 -16.89
CA ASN A 72 -40.07 8.17 -16.15
C ASN A 72 -38.84 8.41 -17.05
N GLU A 73 -37.92 9.29 -16.65
CA GLU A 73 -36.77 9.68 -17.47
C GLU A 73 -35.81 8.52 -17.78
N ASP A 74 -35.59 7.59 -16.85
CA ASP A 74 -34.67 6.47 -17.05
C ASP A 74 -35.27 5.44 -18.03
N GLN A 75 -36.56 5.14 -17.89
CA GLN A 75 -37.28 4.28 -18.85
C GLN A 75 -37.39 4.92 -20.23
N LYS A 76 -37.53 6.25 -20.29
CA LYS A 76 -37.51 7.01 -21.54
C LYS A 76 -36.15 6.88 -22.21
N ARG A 77 -35.07 7.02 -21.45
CA ARG A 77 -33.68 6.92 -21.92
C ARG A 77 -33.33 5.52 -22.43
N GLU A 78 -33.80 4.47 -21.75
CA GLU A 78 -33.66 3.08 -22.22
C GLU A 78 -34.43 2.83 -23.52
N LEU A 79 -35.64 3.39 -23.64
CA LEU A 79 -36.47 3.24 -24.84
C LEU A 79 -35.89 4.01 -26.04
N GLU A 80 -35.35 5.22 -25.84
CA GLU A 80 -34.63 5.99 -26.86
C GLU A 80 -33.42 5.21 -27.40
N LEU A 81 -32.64 4.61 -26.49
CA LEU A 81 -31.49 3.79 -26.84
C LEU A 81 -31.89 2.54 -27.63
N SER A 82 -32.96 1.84 -27.21
CA SER A 82 -33.49 0.67 -27.90
C SER A 82 -33.98 0.99 -29.32
N ILE A 83 -34.64 2.13 -29.49
CA ILE A 83 -35.12 2.63 -30.79
C ILE A 83 -33.94 3.00 -31.70
N MET A 84 -32.95 3.73 -31.19
CA MET A 84 -31.76 4.10 -31.96
C MET A 84 -30.95 2.87 -32.41
N LEU A 85 -30.83 1.86 -31.54
CA LEU A 85 -30.21 0.58 -31.87
C LEU A 85 -30.96 -0.15 -33.00
N LYS A 86 -32.30 -0.17 -32.96
CA LYS A 86 -33.11 -0.76 -34.03
C LYS A 86 -32.98 -0.04 -35.36
N ILE A 87 -33.04 1.29 -35.37
CA ILE A 87 -32.83 2.11 -36.58
C ILE A 87 -31.45 1.80 -37.18
N ARG A 88 -30.41 1.71 -36.35
CA ARG A 88 -29.05 1.46 -36.84
C ARG A 88 -28.85 0.05 -37.38
N ILE A 89 -29.50 -0.96 -36.78
CA ILE A 89 -29.52 -2.33 -37.30
C ILE A 89 -30.20 -2.37 -38.68
N LEU A 90 -31.32 -1.70 -38.84
CA LEU A 90 -32.03 -1.62 -40.12
C LEU A 90 -31.20 -0.92 -41.20
N GLN A 91 -30.53 0.20 -40.86
CA GLN A 91 -29.62 0.90 -41.77
C GLN A 91 -28.42 0.04 -42.21
N ILE A 92 -27.86 -0.77 -41.30
CA ILE A 92 -26.77 -1.71 -41.63
C ILE A 92 -27.27 -2.85 -42.53
N GLN A 93 -28.51 -3.31 -42.33
CA GLN A 93 -29.13 -4.34 -43.17
C GLN A 93 -29.48 -3.83 -44.57
N ASP A 94 -30.04 -2.63 -44.69
CA ASP A 94 -30.33 -2.01 -46.00
C ASP A 94 -29.04 -1.72 -46.77
N TYR A 95 -28.00 -1.23 -46.10
CA TYR A 95 -26.69 -1.00 -46.71
C TYR A 95 -26.00 -2.31 -47.14
N LYS A 96 -26.15 -3.39 -46.37
CA LYS A 96 -25.69 -4.74 -46.76
C LYS A 96 -26.35 -5.15 -48.08
N ASN A 97 -27.65 -4.97 -48.20
CA ASN A 97 -28.40 -5.35 -49.40
C ASN A 97 -28.00 -4.49 -50.62
N GLU A 98 -27.84 -3.17 -50.45
CA GLU A 98 -27.41 -2.28 -51.53
C GLU A 98 -25.97 -2.57 -52.00
N THR A 99 -25.07 -2.89 -51.06
CA THR A 99 -23.68 -3.23 -51.35
C THR A 99 -23.57 -4.58 -52.09
N ILE A 100 -24.36 -5.58 -51.67
CA ILE A 100 -24.47 -6.87 -52.37
C ILE A 100 -24.93 -6.67 -53.81
N GLU A 101 -25.94 -5.83 -54.04
CA GLU A 101 -26.46 -5.55 -55.38
C GLU A 101 -25.46 -4.78 -56.26
N LYS A 102 -24.66 -3.87 -55.70
CA LYS A 102 -23.59 -3.18 -56.44
C LYS A 102 -22.43 -4.12 -56.79
N ILE A 103 -22.06 -5.04 -55.90
CA ILE A 103 -20.98 -6.02 -56.15
C ILE A 103 -21.37 -7.01 -57.25
N LYS A 104 -22.62 -7.48 -57.28
CA LYS A 104 -23.13 -8.33 -58.37
C LYS A 104 -22.99 -7.67 -59.74
N LYS A 105 -23.16 -6.34 -59.80
CA LYS A 105 -23.11 -5.53 -61.03
C LYS A 105 -21.69 -5.16 -61.49
N LEU A 106 -20.64 -5.43 -60.70
CA LEU A 106 -19.26 -5.18 -61.12
C LEU A 106 -18.83 -6.18 -62.20
N THR A 107 -18.56 -5.71 -63.41
CA THR A 107 -18.18 -6.55 -64.56
C THR A 107 -16.73 -7.01 -64.55
N ASN A 108 -15.90 -6.44 -63.67
CA ASN A 108 -14.45 -6.58 -63.69
C ASN A 108 -13.93 -7.66 -62.70
N LEU A 109 -14.83 -8.37 -62.04
CA LEU A 109 -14.52 -9.46 -61.10
C LEU A 109 -15.07 -10.77 -61.67
N THR A 110 -14.32 -11.87 -61.54
CA THR A 110 -14.79 -13.20 -61.91
C THR A 110 -15.89 -13.66 -60.95
N GLU A 111 -16.85 -14.46 -61.42
CA GLU A 111 -17.99 -14.90 -60.60
C GLU A 111 -17.59 -15.68 -59.34
N ASP A 112 -16.45 -16.38 -59.40
CA ASP A 112 -15.89 -17.11 -58.25
C ASP A 112 -15.43 -16.16 -57.14
N TYR A 113 -14.78 -15.05 -57.50
CA TYR A 113 -14.38 -14.00 -56.56
C TYR A 113 -15.58 -13.24 -55.99
N LYS A 114 -16.59 -12.94 -56.82
CA LYS A 114 -17.84 -12.32 -56.33
C LYS A 114 -18.50 -13.21 -55.29
N THR A 115 -18.58 -14.51 -55.55
CA THR A 115 -19.21 -15.49 -54.65
C THR A 115 -18.47 -15.53 -53.31
N LYS A 116 -17.15 -15.70 -53.33
CA LYS A 116 -16.31 -15.75 -52.12
C LYS A 116 -16.35 -14.45 -51.30
N PHE A 117 -16.43 -13.31 -51.98
CA PHE A 117 -16.55 -12.00 -51.34
C PHE A 117 -17.93 -11.79 -50.70
N LEU A 118 -19.00 -12.23 -51.37
CA LEU A 118 -20.38 -12.18 -50.85
C LEU A 118 -20.59 -13.11 -49.65
N GLU A 119 -19.96 -14.29 -49.65
CA GLU A 119 -19.92 -15.21 -48.51
C GLU A 119 -19.20 -14.58 -47.31
N THR A 120 -18.04 -13.96 -47.53
CA THR A 120 -17.25 -13.31 -46.47
C THR A 120 -18.00 -12.11 -45.85
N ILE A 121 -18.70 -11.31 -46.66
CA ILE A 121 -19.58 -10.22 -46.16
C ILE A 121 -20.73 -10.80 -45.34
N SER A 122 -21.31 -11.92 -45.78
CA SER A 122 -22.43 -12.56 -45.10
C SER A 122 -22.04 -13.18 -43.76
N GLU A 123 -20.86 -13.78 -43.65
CA GLU A 123 -20.28 -14.28 -42.39
C GLU A 123 -19.89 -13.15 -41.43
N SER A 124 -19.23 -12.11 -41.93
CA SER A 124 -18.77 -10.97 -41.12
C SER A 124 -19.93 -10.16 -40.53
N LEU A 125 -21.12 -10.25 -41.14
CA LEU A 125 -22.37 -9.60 -40.70
C LEU A 125 -23.39 -10.64 -40.19
N SER A 126 -22.95 -11.81 -39.75
CA SER A 126 -23.82 -12.82 -39.16
C SER A 126 -24.45 -12.32 -37.86
N LYS A 127 -25.59 -12.92 -37.46
CA LYS A 127 -26.28 -12.60 -36.18
C LYS A 127 -25.34 -12.71 -34.97
N GLN A 128 -24.36 -13.60 -35.02
CA GLN A 128 -23.33 -13.79 -33.98
C GLN A 128 -22.44 -12.54 -33.85
N THR A 129 -21.90 -12.03 -34.97
CA THR A 129 -21.03 -10.85 -34.97
C THR A 129 -21.77 -9.57 -34.58
N ILE A 130 -23.04 -9.45 -34.96
CA ILE A 130 -23.91 -8.35 -34.52
C ILE A 130 -24.20 -8.46 -33.03
N SER A 131 -24.45 -9.67 -32.50
CA SER A 131 -24.61 -9.93 -31.07
C SER A 131 -23.36 -9.59 -30.27
N ASP A 132 -22.16 -9.96 -30.74
CA ASP A 132 -20.89 -9.63 -30.07
C ASP A 132 -20.58 -8.13 -30.11
N THR A 133 -20.97 -7.46 -31.21
CA THR A 133 -20.87 -6.00 -31.33
C THR A 133 -21.89 -5.30 -30.43
N LEU A 134 -23.09 -5.86 -30.27
CA LEU A 134 -24.09 -5.38 -29.31
C LEU A 134 -23.62 -5.58 -27.87
N SER A 135 -23.03 -6.73 -27.54
CA SER A 135 -22.43 -7.00 -26.23
C SER A 135 -21.28 -6.04 -25.91
N LYS A 136 -20.45 -5.70 -26.90
CA LYS A 136 -19.39 -4.67 -26.78
C LYS A 136 -19.96 -3.25 -26.70
N ALA A 137 -21.05 -2.95 -27.40
CA ALA A 137 -21.71 -1.64 -27.33
C ALA A 137 -22.48 -1.45 -26.01
N ILE A 138 -23.12 -2.49 -25.48
CA ILE A 138 -23.74 -2.53 -24.15
C ILE A 138 -22.66 -2.40 -23.07
N TYR A 139 -21.50 -3.07 -23.24
CA TYR A 139 -20.31 -2.89 -22.40
C TYR A 139 -19.75 -1.46 -22.44
N LEU A 140 -19.74 -0.80 -23.62
CA LEU A 140 -19.30 0.59 -23.77
C LEU A 140 -20.33 1.61 -23.27
N ASN A 141 -21.63 1.32 -23.36
CA ASN A 141 -22.69 2.17 -22.82
C ASN A 141 -22.77 2.05 -21.29
N GLN A 142 -22.50 0.86 -20.75
CA GLN A 142 -22.16 0.68 -19.34
C GLN A 142 -20.99 1.61 -18.99
N LYS A 143 -19.86 1.61 -19.71
CA LYS A 143 -18.72 2.50 -19.40
C LYS A 143 -18.96 4.02 -19.49
N LEU A 144 -20.03 4.52 -20.12
CA LEU A 144 -20.34 5.96 -20.15
C LEU A 144 -21.38 6.40 -19.11
N ALA A 145 -22.20 5.48 -18.59
CA ALA A 145 -22.94 5.68 -17.34
C ALA A 145 -21.99 5.68 -16.12
N LEU A 146 -20.80 5.13 -16.29
CA LEU A 146 -19.76 4.99 -15.29
C LEU A 146 -18.75 6.15 -15.37
N ARG A 147 -19.19 7.38 -15.11
CA ARG A 147 -18.22 8.36 -14.58
C ARG A 147 -17.78 7.98 -13.18
N TYR A 148 -18.60 7.22 -12.47
CA TYR A 148 -18.25 6.31 -11.37
C TYR A 148 -19.36 5.25 -11.32
N PRO A 149 -19.09 3.95 -11.42
CA PRO A 149 -20.06 2.94 -11.01
C PRO A 149 -20.37 3.13 -9.55
N ASP A 150 -21.65 3.04 -9.20
CA ASP A 150 -21.94 2.32 -7.98
C ASP A 150 -21.19 0.98 -8.03
N PRO A 151 -20.53 0.59 -6.94
CA PRO A 151 -19.64 -0.55 -6.91
C PRO A 151 -20.32 -1.73 -7.58
N LYS A 152 -19.53 -2.57 -8.28
CA LYS A 152 -19.98 -3.92 -8.64
C LYS A 152 -20.81 -4.45 -7.46
N PRO A 153 -21.96 -5.12 -7.65
CA PRO A 153 -22.64 -5.76 -6.53
C PRO A 153 -21.66 -6.77 -5.94
N ILE A 154 -20.96 -6.38 -4.88
CA ILE A 154 -19.97 -7.23 -4.24
C ILE A 154 -20.78 -8.15 -3.35
N MET A 155 -21.06 -9.32 -3.92
CA MET A 155 -21.69 -10.45 -3.26
C MET A 155 -20.95 -10.85 -1.95
N GLN A 156 -19.76 -10.29 -1.67
CA GLN A 156 -18.91 -10.56 -0.50
C GLN A 156 -19.14 -9.63 0.72
N TYR A 157 -19.94 -8.55 0.63
CA TYR A 157 -20.10 -7.62 1.76
C TYR A 157 -21.40 -7.76 2.55
N HIS A 158 -22.33 -8.63 2.12
CA HIS A 158 -23.57 -8.88 2.87
C HIS A 158 -23.31 -9.26 4.33
N ASP A 159 -22.23 -10.01 4.61
CA ASP A 159 -21.84 -10.42 5.96
C ASP A 159 -21.23 -9.26 6.78
N LEU A 160 -20.66 -8.24 6.13
CA LEU A 160 -20.02 -7.09 6.77
C LEU A 160 -20.97 -5.89 6.97
N GLU A 161 -22.21 -5.93 6.47
CA GLU A 161 -23.23 -4.95 6.85
C GLU A 161 -23.57 -5.04 8.35
N SER A 162 -23.36 -6.21 8.97
CA SER A 162 -23.59 -6.41 10.41
C SER A 162 -22.68 -5.58 11.31
N VAL A 163 -21.49 -5.20 10.82
CA VAL A 163 -20.51 -4.40 11.58
C VAL A 163 -20.57 -2.91 11.24
N LYS A 164 -21.50 -2.49 10.38
CA LYS A 164 -21.67 -1.10 9.97
C LYS A 164 -22.31 -0.26 11.09
N PRO A 165 -21.71 0.87 11.49
CA PRO A 165 -22.32 1.80 12.44
C PRO A 165 -23.64 2.40 11.93
N ILE A 166 -24.66 2.50 12.79
CA ILE A 166 -26.04 2.88 12.39
C ILE A 166 -26.27 4.42 12.35
N ASN A 167 -25.41 5.22 12.97
CA ASN A 167 -25.62 6.68 13.16
C ASN A 167 -24.48 7.54 12.58
N LYS A 168 -24.00 7.20 11.37
CA LYS A 168 -22.92 7.91 10.68
C LYS A 168 -23.32 8.41 9.31
N GLU A 169 -22.73 9.52 8.91
CA GLU A 169 -22.89 10.09 7.56
C GLU A 169 -21.74 9.62 6.67
N PHE A 170 -21.80 8.35 6.25
CA PHE A 170 -20.71 7.71 5.54
C PHE A 170 -20.29 8.45 4.27
N GLN A 171 -19.01 8.79 4.18
CA GLN A 171 -18.35 9.19 2.96
C GLN A 171 -17.58 8.01 2.36
N LYS A 172 -17.44 8.02 1.03
CA LYS A 172 -16.52 7.12 0.34
C LYS A 172 -15.18 7.83 0.18
N TRP A 173 -14.09 7.14 0.43
CA TRP A 173 -12.75 7.64 0.13
C TRP A 173 -12.65 7.95 -1.37
N GLY A 174 -12.04 9.09 -1.73
CA GLY A 174 -11.91 9.50 -3.13
C GLY A 174 -13.22 9.91 -3.81
N SER A 175 -14.30 10.11 -3.05
CA SER A 175 -15.57 10.61 -3.60
C SER A 175 -15.47 12.04 -4.12
N SER A 176 -16.47 12.47 -4.89
CA SER A 176 -16.55 13.84 -5.42
C SER A 176 -16.65 14.91 -4.35
N PHE A 177 -16.90 14.54 -3.09
CA PHE A 177 -16.84 15.46 -1.95
C PHE A 177 -15.41 15.95 -1.70
N PHE A 178 -14.43 15.05 -1.77
CA PHE A 178 -13.03 15.34 -1.48
C PHE A 178 -12.26 15.93 -2.66
N THR A 179 -12.65 15.60 -3.90
CA THR A 179 -11.93 16.03 -5.11
C THR A 179 -11.64 17.55 -5.18
N PRO A 180 -12.59 18.45 -4.87
CA PRO A 180 -12.34 19.90 -4.92
C PRO A 180 -11.33 20.41 -3.88
N LEU A 181 -11.04 19.62 -2.85
CA LEU A 181 -10.10 19.97 -1.77
C LEU A 181 -8.64 19.64 -2.15
N ILE A 182 -8.42 18.86 -3.22
CA ILE A 182 -7.10 18.44 -3.67
C ILE A 182 -6.55 19.45 -4.70
N LYS A 183 -5.30 19.90 -4.50
CA LYS A 183 -4.63 20.89 -5.36
C LYS A 183 -4.05 20.27 -6.64
N LEU A 184 -4.91 19.97 -7.61
CA LEU A 184 -4.51 19.32 -8.88
C LEU A 184 -3.71 20.21 -9.86
N ASN A 185 -3.40 21.45 -9.52
CA ASN A 185 -2.62 22.37 -10.36
C ASN A 185 -1.23 22.69 -9.81
N LYS A 186 -0.88 22.16 -8.63
CA LYS A 186 0.37 22.46 -7.96
C LYS A 186 1.54 21.71 -8.60
N THR A 187 2.53 22.45 -9.09
CA THR A 187 3.68 21.83 -9.78
C THR A 187 5.03 22.13 -9.16
N SER A 188 5.08 22.77 -8.00
CA SER A 188 6.32 23.06 -7.28
C SER A 188 6.05 23.12 -5.78
N TYR A 189 7.04 22.69 -5.00
CA TYR A 189 7.05 22.63 -3.53
C TYR A 189 8.03 23.65 -2.91
N LEU A 190 8.76 24.40 -3.74
CA LEU A 190 9.79 25.34 -3.29
C LEU A 190 9.21 26.43 -2.38
N GLU A 191 8.03 26.97 -2.72
CA GLU A 191 7.39 28.05 -1.96
C GLU A 191 6.81 27.52 -0.64
N ASP A 192 6.26 26.31 -0.62
CA ASP A 192 5.79 25.67 0.63
C ASP A 192 6.95 25.50 1.61
N SER A 193 8.08 24.96 1.13
CA SER A 193 9.30 24.77 1.92
C SER A 193 9.90 26.08 2.46
N LYS A 194 9.69 27.17 1.73
CA LYS A 194 10.11 28.52 2.14
C LYS A 194 9.20 29.08 3.23
N ASN A 195 7.89 28.89 3.09
CA ASN A 195 6.87 29.53 3.92
C ASN A 195 6.45 28.70 5.13
N VAL A 196 6.79 27.42 5.19
CA VAL A 196 6.49 26.56 6.34
C VAL A 196 7.13 27.08 7.62
N LEU A 197 6.37 27.04 8.69
CA LEU A 197 6.80 27.38 10.04
C LEU A 197 6.92 26.11 10.89
N PRO A 198 7.88 26.05 11.82
CA PRO A 198 7.88 25.03 12.86
C PRO A 198 6.72 25.28 13.83
N ILE A 199 5.90 24.25 14.09
CA ILE A 199 4.64 24.41 14.86
C ILE A 199 4.56 23.57 16.14
N ALA A 200 5.36 22.50 16.26
CA ALA A 200 5.16 21.49 17.30
C ALA A 200 6.40 21.33 18.19
N PRO A 201 6.49 22.05 19.33
CA PRO A 201 7.59 21.87 20.28
C PRO A 201 7.52 20.48 20.95
N PHE A 202 8.63 19.75 20.90
CA PHE A 202 8.74 18.42 21.48
C PHE A 202 8.98 18.44 23.00
N ASN A 203 8.25 17.61 23.76
CA ASN A 203 8.44 17.46 25.20
C ASN A 203 9.59 16.48 25.52
N ASN A 204 10.78 17.03 25.75
CA ASN A 204 11.99 16.27 26.08
C ASN A 204 12.07 15.78 27.54
N ASN A 205 11.08 16.07 28.40
CA ASN A 205 11.10 15.69 29.81
C ASN A 205 10.53 14.29 30.09
N LEU A 206 9.95 13.63 29.07
CA LEU A 206 9.33 12.32 29.21
C LEU A 206 10.33 11.19 28.88
N SER A 207 10.25 10.09 29.62
CA SER A 207 11.11 8.93 29.41
C SER A 207 10.72 8.14 28.16
N LYS A 208 11.72 7.88 27.31
CA LYS A 208 11.61 7.10 26.07
C LYS A 208 11.65 5.59 26.36
N SER A 209 10.79 4.82 25.70
CA SER A 209 10.78 3.34 25.69
C SER A 209 11.50 2.74 24.48
N ASN A 210 11.81 3.56 23.47
CA ASN A 210 12.24 3.17 22.13
C ASN A 210 11.24 2.25 21.41
N LEU A 211 9.96 2.29 21.77
CA LEU A 211 8.91 1.51 21.12
C LEU A 211 8.26 2.32 20.01
N MET A 212 8.43 1.86 18.78
CA MET A 212 7.78 2.41 17.60
C MET A 212 6.46 1.68 17.33
N TYR A 213 5.49 2.41 16.80
CA TYR A 213 4.20 1.88 16.41
C TYR A 213 3.86 2.34 15.00
N GLN A 214 3.74 1.40 14.07
CA GLN A 214 3.28 1.64 12.71
C GLN A 214 1.75 1.71 12.67
N LEU A 215 1.22 2.81 12.13
CA LEU A 215 -0.21 3.14 12.16
C LEU A 215 -0.77 3.49 10.79
N THR A 216 -1.88 2.85 10.39
CA THR A 216 -2.73 3.31 9.29
C THR A 216 -3.84 4.23 9.84
N VAL A 217 -3.72 5.54 9.60
CA VAL A 217 -4.64 6.55 10.19
C VAL A 217 -6.10 6.26 9.86
N TYR A 218 -6.38 5.91 8.60
CA TYR A 218 -7.74 5.65 8.13
C TYR A 218 -8.43 4.44 8.76
N SER A 219 -7.71 3.55 9.44
CA SER A 219 -8.28 2.36 10.08
C SER A 219 -8.46 2.51 11.60
N PHE A 220 -7.87 3.57 12.19
CA PHE A 220 -7.77 3.71 13.64
C PHE A 220 -9.06 4.22 14.28
N ALA A 221 -9.38 5.50 14.13
CA ALA A 221 -10.56 6.10 14.76
C ALA A 221 -11.10 7.25 13.91
N ASP A 222 -12.42 7.27 13.70
CA ASP A 222 -13.14 8.38 13.05
C ASP A 222 -13.43 9.48 14.07
N GLY A 223 -13.03 10.72 13.78
CA GLY A 223 -13.29 11.89 14.62
C GLY A 223 -14.32 12.88 14.08
N ASN A 224 -14.88 12.67 12.88
CA ASN A 224 -15.78 13.62 12.22
C ASN A 224 -17.14 13.02 11.81
N ASN A 225 -17.34 11.72 12.06
CA ASN A 225 -18.56 10.95 11.82
C ASN A 225 -18.84 10.61 10.34
N ASP A 226 -17.82 10.65 9.47
CA ASP A 226 -17.90 10.27 8.07
C ASP A 226 -17.57 8.78 7.79
N GLY A 227 -17.20 8.02 8.83
CA GLY A 227 -16.84 6.61 8.76
C GLY A 227 -15.38 6.33 8.36
N ILE A 228 -14.57 7.35 8.06
CA ILE A 228 -13.15 7.23 7.75
C ILE A 228 -12.33 7.56 9.01
N GLY A 229 -11.28 6.80 9.29
CA GLY A 229 -10.35 7.17 10.35
C GLY A 229 -9.56 8.43 9.96
N ASP A 230 -9.36 9.37 10.87
CA ASP A 230 -8.75 10.66 10.53
C ASP A 230 -7.84 11.20 11.65
N PHE A 231 -7.13 12.30 11.36
CA PHE A 231 -6.25 12.92 12.35
C PHE A 231 -7.01 13.52 13.54
N ILE A 232 -8.31 13.79 13.40
CA ILE A 232 -9.15 14.27 14.50
C ILE A 232 -9.33 13.13 15.51
N GLY A 233 -9.82 11.97 15.04
CA GLY A 233 -10.00 10.78 15.86
C GLY A 233 -8.69 10.26 16.43
N LEU A 234 -7.59 10.33 15.67
CA LEU A 234 -6.26 10.01 16.18
C LEU A 234 -5.83 10.95 17.31
N THR A 235 -6.02 12.27 17.15
CA THR A 235 -5.66 13.26 18.17
C THR A 235 -6.41 13.03 19.48
N GLU A 236 -7.71 12.74 19.41
CA GLU A 236 -8.57 12.48 20.57
C GLU A 236 -8.18 11.22 21.34
N ASN A 237 -7.53 10.27 20.67
CA ASN A 237 -7.17 8.98 21.25
C ASN A 237 -5.65 8.81 21.42
N LEU A 238 -4.83 9.87 21.30
CA LEU A 238 -3.37 9.79 21.48
C LEU A 238 -2.94 9.27 22.86
N ASP A 239 -3.78 9.45 23.88
CA ASP A 239 -3.56 8.88 25.22
C ASP A 239 -3.47 7.34 25.20
N TYR A 240 -4.05 6.68 24.19
CA TYR A 240 -3.89 5.25 23.92
C TYR A 240 -2.42 4.86 23.81
N PHE A 241 -1.69 5.52 22.91
CA PHE A 241 -0.29 5.23 22.62
C PHE A 241 0.62 5.60 23.80
N ALA A 242 0.32 6.72 24.48
CA ALA A 242 1.04 7.13 25.67
C ALA A 242 0.92 6.09 26.80
N LYS A 243 -0.28 5.55 27.04
CA LYS A 243 -0.54 4.47 28.03
C LYS A 243 0.08 3.14 27.62
N LEU A 244 0.06 2.81 26.33
CA LEU A 244 0.77 1.64 25.79
C LEU A 244 2.29 1.77 25.94
N GLY A 245 2.79 2.99 26.07
CA GLY A 245 4.21 3.29 26.28
C GLY A 245 4.98 3.48 24.97
N VAL A 246 4.28 3.70 23.86
CA VAL A 246 4.85 4.08 22.57
C VAL A 246 5.44 5.49 22.66
N ASP A 247 6.60 5.70 22.04
CA ASP A 247 7.22 7.04 21.93
C ASP A 247 7.47 7.48 20.49
N THR A 248 7.06 6.66 19.51
CA THR A 248 7.22 6.96 18.09
C THR A 248 6.05 6.38 17.30
N LEU A 249 5.28 7.24 16.64
CA LEU A 249 4.29 6.86 15.66
C LEU A 249 4.91 6.91 14.27
N TYR A 250 4.89 5.78 13.58
CA TYR A 250 5.26 5.64 12.18
C TYR A 250 3.99 5.53 11.34
N LEU A 251 3.63 6.63 10.68
CA LEU A 251 2.40 6.69 9.91
C LEU A 251 2.64 6.10 8.52
N SER A 252 1.74 5.22 8.08
CA SER A 252 1.56 4.94 6.64
C SER A 252 1.27 6.26 5.88
N PRO A 253 1.42 6.29 4.53
CA PRO A 253 1.31 7.53 3.77
C PRO A 253 -0.02 8.24 4.00
N ALA A 254 0.05 9.54 4.31
CA ALA A 254 -1.11 10.37 4.67
C ALA A 254 -1.35 11.53 3.68
N PHE A 255 -0.67 11.51 2.54
CA PHE A 255 -0.78 12.52 1.50
C PHE A 255 -2.09 12.36 0.69
N PRO A 256 -2.59 13.41 0.03
CA PRO A 256 -3.61 13.23 -1.00
C PRO A 256 -3.12 12.25 -2.06
N SER A 257 -3.91 11.21 -2.30
CA SER A 257 -3.50 10.08 -3.14
C SER A 257 -4.67 9.55 -3.96
N SER A 258 -4.36 8.82 -5.02
CA SER A 258 -5.36 8.24 -5.91
C SER A 258 -6.14 7.09 -5.27
N SER A 259 -5.64 6.54 -4.17
CA SER A 259 -6.19 5.42 -3.42
C SER A 259 -6.20 5.70 -1.91
N TYR A 260 -6.89 4.85 -1.14
CA TYR A 260 -6.87 4.92 0.32
C TYR A 260 -5.52 4.53 0.94
N HIS A 261 -4.73 3.71 0.26
CA HIS A 261 -3.46 3.22 0.81
C HIS A 261 -2.33 4.27 0.72
N GLY A 262 -2.52 5.36 -0.02
CA GLY A 262 -1.67 6.54 0.07
C GLY A 262 -0.36 6.51 -0.74
N TYR A 263 0.12 5.35 -1.18
CA TYR A 263 1.39 5.22 -1.94
C TYR A 263 1.41 5.91 -3.32
N ASP A 264 0.25 6.15 -3.93
CA ASP A 264 0.11 6.88 -5.20
C ASP A 264 -0.19 8.37 -4.94
N VAL A 265 0.87 9.11 -4.57
CA VAL A 265 0.78 10.50 -4.08
C VAL A 265 0.48 11.53 -5.19
N ILE A 266 -0.45 12.45 -4.90
CA ILE A 266 -0.87 13.58 -5.74
C ILE A 266 -0.22 14.91 -5.29
N ASP A 267 -0.07 15.15 -3.98
CA ASP A 267 0.60 16.34 -3.41
C ASP A 267 1.42 15.96 -2.17
N TYR A 268 2.75 16.07 -2.24
CA TYR A 268 3.65 15.64 -1.17
C TYR A 268 3.74 16.59 0.03
N THR A 269 3.13 17.77 -0.01
CA THR A 269 3.20 18.77 1.09
C THR A 269 1.82 19.19 1.58
N ASP A 270 0.81 18.38 1.28
CA ASP A 270 -0.52 18.47 1.84
C ASP A 270 -0.88 17.15 2.54
N ILE A 271 -1.98 17.14 3.28
CA ILE A 271 -2.54 15.94 3.91
C ILE A 271 -3.84 15.60 3.22
N ALA A 272 -4.13 14.30 3.04
CA ALA A 272 -5.36 13.84 2.42
C ALA A 272 -6.58 14.49 3.10
N PRO A 273 -7.51 15.09 2.35
CA PRO A 273 -8.70 15.70 2.93
C PRO A 273 -9.60 14.66 3.60
N GLU A 274 -9.58 13.39 3.16
CA GLU A 274 -10.19 12.24 3.83
C GLU A 274 -9.67 12.02 5.26
N LEU A 275 -8.45 12.47 5.56
CA LEU A 275 -7.82 12.36 6.88
C LEU A 275 -7.99 13.65 7.72
N GLY A 276 -8.85 14.58 7.29
CA GLY A 276 -9.08 15.87 7.95
C GLY A 276 -8.15 17.00 7.49
N GLY A 277 -7.24 16.74 6.54
CA GLY A 277 -6.36 17.74 5.95
C GLY A 277 -5.29 18.31 6.89
N MET A 278 -4.62 19.37 6.44
CA MET A 278 -3.45 19.94 7.13
C MET A 278 -3.77 20.45 8.55
N ASP A 279 -4.95 21.05 8.76
CA ASP A 279 -5.32 21.60 10.08
C ASP A 279 -5.46 20.50 11.14
N ALA A 280 -6.06 19.36 10.77
CA ALA A 280 -6.17 18.20 11.67
C ALA A 280 -4.79 17.62 11.98
N PHE A 281 -3.91 17.53 10.98
CA PHE A 281 -2.54 17.07 11.16
C PHE A 281 -1.72 17.98 12.09
N ASP A 282 -1.87 19.30 11.98
CA ASP A 282 -1.16 20.26 12.81
C ASP A 282 -1.51 20.13 14.29
N ASN A 283 -2.80 19.91 14.57
CA ASN A 283 -3.30 19.63 15.92
C ASN A 283 -2.76 18.29 16.44
N PHE A 284 -2.81 17.25 15.61
CA PHE A 284 -2.25 15.94 15.92
C PHE A 284 -0.75 16.02 16.28
N LEU A 285 0.05 16.65 15.41
CA LEU A 285 1.50 16.73 15.58
C LEU A 285 1.87 17.47 16.87
N THR A 286 1.20 18.59 17.14
CA THR A 286 1.39 19.36 18.37
C THR A 286 1.03 18.54 19.61
N LYS A 287 -0.09 17.83 19.58
CA LYS A 287 -0.53 16.99 20.70
C LYS A 287 0.42 15.79 20.92
N ALA A 288 0.84 15.10 19.86
CA ALA A 288 1.79 13.99 19.93
C ALA A 288 3.11 14.44 20.56
N HIS A 289 3.65 15.57 20.13
CA HIS A 289 4.88 16.15 20.67
C HIS A 289 4.76 16.56 22.14
N SER A 290 3.59 17.05 22.57
CA SER A 290 3.33 17.36 23.99
C SER A 290 3.40 16.11 24.89
N LEU A 291 3.08 14.94 24.32
CA LEU A 291 3.16 13.63 24.96
C LEU A 291 4.53 12.95 24.77
N GLY A 292 5.51 13.63 24.17
CA GLY A 292 6.85 13.08 23.92
C GLY A 292 6.84 11.96 22.87
N ILE A 293 5.87 11.97 21.96
CA ILE A 293 5.71 10.99 20.88
C ILE A 293 6.25 11.60 19.59
N ARG A 294 7.24 10.93 18.99
CA ARG A 294 7.78 11.28 17.67
C ARG A 294 6.80 10.91 16.57
N VAL A 295 6.80 11.67 15.48
CA VAL A 295 5.98 11.38 14.28
C VAL A 295 6.89 11.14 13.07
N ILE A 296 6.81 9.95 12.50
CA ILE A 296 7.52 9.53 11.29
C ILE A 296 6.51 9.44 10.15
N MET A 297 6.84 9.97 8.99
CA MET A 297 6.03 9.82 7.77
C MET A 297 6.63 8.78 6.83
N ASP A 298 5.79 7.94 6.26
CA ASP A 298 6.14 7.12 5.10
C ASP A 298 6.17 7.97 3.81
N VAL A 299 7.25 7.88 3.04
CA VAL A 299 7.46 8.72 1.84
C VAL A 299 7.79 7.91 0.58
N PRO A 300 6.83 7.75 -0.35
CA PRO A 300 7.06 7.11 -1.65
C PRO A 300 7.64 8.10 -2.66
N PHE A 301 8.97 8.20 -2.70
CA PHE A 301 9.69 9.07 -3.65
C PHE A 301 10.19 8.36 -4.92
N ASN A 302 9.95 7.05 -5.08
CA ASN A 302 10.24 6.36 -6.33
C ASN A 302 9.28 6.78 -7.46
N HIS A 303 8.02 7.03 -7.14
CA HIS A 303 6.93 7.21 -8.10
C HIS A 303 5.92 8.22 -7.58
N THR A 304 5.08 8.77 -8.47
CA THR A 304 3.92 9.59 -8.08
C THR A 304 2.62 8.88 -8.47
N SER A 305 1.47 9.46 -8.11
CA SER A 305 0.20 9.11 -8.75
C SER A 305 0.19 9.45 -10.24
N TYR A 306 -0.60 8.71 -11.01
CA TYR A 306 -1.03 9.12 -12.34
C TYR A 306 -1.84 10.43 -12.31
N GLU A 307 -2.52 10.76 -11.20
CA GLU A 307 -3.25 12.03 -11.02
C GLU A 307 -2.33 13.19 -10.62
N HIS A 308 -1.04 12.94 -10.37
CA HIS A 308 -0.09 13.97 -9.95
C HIS A 308 0.05 15.06 -11.04
N PRO A 309 0.06 16.36 -10.69
CA PRO A 309 0.09 17.45 -11.66
C PRO A 309 1.29 17.41 -12.63
N TRP A 310 2.43 16.91 -12.18
CA TRP A 310 3.60 16.66 -13.05
C TRP A 310 3.29 15.62 -14.13
N PHE A 311 2.72 14.46 -13.78
CA PHE A 311 2.42 13.42 -14.75
C PHE A 311 1.32 13.84 -15.72
N GLN A 312 0.29 14.53 -15.23
CA GLN A 312 -0.76 15.11 -16.07
C GLN A 312 -0.20 16.05 -17.14
N LYS A 313 0.75 16.92 -16.79
CA LYS A 313 1.42 17.80 -17.76
C LYS A 313 2.34 17.03 -18.71
N ALA A 314 3.03 16.01 -18.21
CA ALA A 314 3.87 15.14 -19.06
C ALA A 314 3.03 14.47 -20.17
N LEU A 315 1.88 13.92 -19.79
CA LEU A 315 0.91 13.29 -20.70
C LEU A 315 0.25 14.28 -21.67
N ALA A 316 0.10 15.54 -21.27
CA ALA A 316 -0.35 16.63 -22.13
C ALA A 316 0.72 17.09 -23.14
N GLY A 317 1.91 16.50 -23.13
CA GLY A 317 2.96 16.81 -24.11
C GLY A 317 3.99 17.84 -23.65
N ASP A 318 3.98 18.26 -22.37
CA ASP A 318 4.95 19.21 -21.84
C ASP A 318 6.31 18.52 -21.62
N LEU A 319 7.31 18.95 -22.40
CA LEU A 319 8.64 18.34 -22.42
C LEU A 319 9.37 18.49 -21.07
N LYS A 320 9.12 19.54 -20.29
CA LYS A 320 9.75 19.70 -18.97
C LYS A 320 9.32 18.56 -18.06
N TYR A 321 8.01 18.31 -17.99
CA TYR A 321 7.46 17.28 -17.10
C TYR A 321 7.60 15.87 -17.67
N GLN A 322 7.72 15.69 -19.00
CA GLN A 322 8.14 14.40 -19.55
C GLN A 322 9.52 13.99 -19.03
N ASN A 323 10.45 14.94 -18.88
CA ASN A 323 11.76 14.67 -18.31
C ASN A 323 11.74 14.41 -16.79
N TYR A 324 10.61 14.61 -16.11
CA TYR A 324 10.44 14.25 -14.70
C TYR A 324 10.19 12.75 -14.51
N TYR A 325 9.88 12.02 -15.59
CA TYR A 325 9.62 10.59 -15.59
C TYR A 325 10.48 9.91 -16.66
N HIS A 326 10.47 8.58 -16.70
CA HIS A 326 11.17 7.82 -17.75
C HIS A 326 10.22 7.44 -18.90
N PHE A 327 10.00 8.36 -19.83
CA PHE A 327 9.29 8.07 -21.09
C PHE A 327 10.23 7.48 -22.14
N TYR A 328 9.76 6.48 -22.89
CA TYR A 328 10.50 5.85 -23.99
C TYR A 328 9.58 5.47 -25.14
N ASP A 329 10.16 5.20 -26.32
CA ASP A 329 9.38 4.80 -27.49
C ASP A 329 8.87 3.36 -27.32
N VAL A 330 7.57 3.13 -27.54
CA VAL A 330 6.95 1.80 -27.37
C VAL A 330 7.66 0.76 -28.26
N TYR A 331 8.13 1.16 -29.44
CA TYR A 331 8.83 0.25 -30.37
C TYR A 331 10.31 0.04 -30.04
N SER A 332 10.87 0.81 -29.10
CA SER A 332 12.26 0.66 -28.65
C SER A 332 12.44 -0.42 -27.57
N ASP A 333 11.34 -0.99 -27.10
CA ASP A 333 11.31 -2.01 -26.07
C ASP A 333 11.43 -3.42 -26.70
N GLN A 334 12.61 -4.04 -26.58
CA GLN A 334 12.93 -5.30 -27.26
C GLN A 334 12.60 -6.56 -26.45
N ARG A 335 11.78 -6.48 -25.40
CA ARG A 335 11.49 -7.62 -24.51
C ARG A 335 10.23 -8.37 -24.93
N GLU A 336 10.38 -9.64 -25.34
CA GLU A 336 9.29 -10.51 -25.82
C GLU A 336 8.30 -10.96 -24.73
N ASN A 337 8.72 -10.96 -23.45
CA ASN A 337 7.91 -11.40 -22.32
C ASN A 337 7.86 -10.30 -21.27
N ASN A 338 6.70 -9.68 -21.10
CA ASN A 338 6.57 -8.59 -20.15
C ASN A 338 5.42 -8.81 -19.14
N THR A 339 5.78 -8.90 -17.87
CA THR A 339 4.85 -8.86 -16.72
C THR A 339 4.76 -7.45 -16.09
N GLU A 340 5.59 -6.49 -16.51
CA GLU A 340 5.64 -5.13 -15.95
C GLU A 340 4.66 -4.21 -16.68
N GLN A 341 3.81 -3.50 -15.94
CA GLN A 341 2.80 -2.61 -16.50
C GLN A 341 3.45 -1.27 -16.92
N ARG A 342 3.60 -1.07 -18.23
CA ARG A 342 4.35 0.03 -18.86
C ARG A 342 3.47 1.15 -19.41
N ASP A 343 2.20 0.81 -19.59
CA ASP A 343 1.17 1.65 -20.19
C ASP A 343 -0.15 0.91 -20.01
N ASP A 344 -1.19 1.61 -19.57
CA ASP A 344 -2.55 1.08 -19.55
C ASP A 344 -3.41 1.93 -20.49
N PRO A 345 -3.98 1.34 -21.57
CA PRO A 345 -4.91 2.03 -22.45
C PRO A 345 -6.09 2.68 -21.72
N TRP A 346 -6.53 2.12 -20.59
CA TRP A 346 -7.54 2.74 -19.72
C TRP A 346 -7.03 4.04 -19.11
N LEU A 347 -5.83 4.06 -18.54
CA LEU A 347 -5.23 5.28 -17.98
C LEU A 347 -5.17 6.38 -19.03
N ARG A 348 -4.69 6.06 -20.24
CA ARG A 348 -4.69 7.03 -21.36
C ARG A 348 -6.07 7.58 -21.70
N GLY A 349 -7.10 6.75 -21.57
CA GLY A 349 -8.50 7.12 -21.78
C GLY A 349 -9.09 8.02 -20.70
N LEU A 350 -8.47 8.14 -19.52
CA LEU A 350 -8.89 9.10 -18.48
C LEU A 350 -8.54 10.55 -18.85
N TYR A 351 -7.54 10.73 -19.72
CA TYR A 351 -7.01 12.05 -20.03
C TYR A 351 -7.73 12.70 -21.21
N ASN A 352 -8.68 13.59 -20.92
CA ASN A 352 -9.29 14.47 -21.93
C ASN A 352 -8.29 15.49 -22.53
N HIS A 353 -7.03 15.49 -22.05
CA HIS A 353 -6.00 16.50 -22.30
C HIS A 353 -4.76 15.98 -23.01
N VAL A 354 -4.75 14.73 -23.51
CA VAL A 354 -3.68 14.33 -24.43
C VAL A 354 -3.74 15.31 -25.60
N ASN A 355 -2.69 16.11 -25.72
CA ASN A 355 -2.66 17.14 -26.73
C ASN A 355 -2.85 16.48 -28.09
N SER A 356 -4.01 16.70 -28.71
CA SER A 356 -4.37 16.03 -29.97
C SER A 356 -3.42 16.42 -31.11
N SER A 357 -2.67 17.52 -30.94
CA SER A 357 -1.61 17.93 -31.87
C SER A 357 -0.27 17.23 -31.64
N ARG A 358 -0.06 16.59 -30.48
CA ARG A 358 1.13 15.79 -30.13
C ARG A 358 0.73 14.54 -29.33
N PRO A 359 0.00 13.59 -29.94
CA PRO A 359 -0.42 12.40 -29.23
C PRO A 359 0.78 11.55 -28.80
N LEU A 360 0.85 11.21 -27.50
CA LEU A 360 1.90 10.37 -26.93
C LEU A 360 1.61 8.85 -27.07
N PHE A 361 0.79 8.44 -28.04
CA PHE A 361 0.48 7.02 -28.28
C PHE A 361 1.72 6.18 -28.66
N HIS A 362 2.81 6.83 -29.08
CA HIS A 362 4.08 6.20 -29.41
C HIS A 362 5.06 6.16 -28.22
N LYS A 363 4.70 6.70 -27.05
CA LYS A 363 5.56 6.75 -25.87
C LYS A 363 4.98 5.95 -24.72
N ALA A 364 5.69 4.98 -24.16
CA ALA A 364 5.38 4.35 -22.88
C ALA A 364 6.14 5.03 -21.73
N TRP A 365 5.86 4.63 -20.49
CA TRP A 365 6.61 5.05 -19.30
C TRP A 365 7.02 3.84 -18.46
N THR A 366 7.91 4.05 -17.50
CA THR A 366 8.28 3.03 -16.51
C THR A 366 7.40 3.17 -15.28
N ALA A 367 6.91 2.06 -14.75
CA ALA A 367 6.19 2.01 -13.49
C ALA A 367 6.49 0.67 -12.81
N LYS A 368 7.21 0.69 -11.69
CA LYS A 368 7.70 -0.54 -11.04
C LYS A 368 6.57 -1.39 -10.49
N PHE A 369 5.55 -0.74 -9.95
CA PHE A 369 4.48 -1.38 -9.19
C PHE A 369 3.25 -1.64 -10.08
N TRP A 370 2.64 -0.59 -10.62
CA TRP A 370 1.56 -0.70 -11.61
C TRP A 370 1.49 0.57 -12.46
N ALA A 371 0.81 0.55 -13.61
CA ALA A 371 0.89 1.64 -14.60
C ALA A 371 0.49 3.03 -14.05
N GLY A 372 -0.34 3.08 -13.00
CA GLY A 372 -0.78 4.31 -12.35
C GLY A 372 0.19 4.88 -11.31
N MET A 373 1.34 4.24 -11.09
CA MET A 373 2.46 4.73 -10.28
C MET A 373 3.69 4.97 -11.17
N PRO A 374 3.68 6.00 -12.05
CA PRO A 374 4.82 6.29 -12.91
C PRO A 374 6.07 6.66 -12.10
N ASP A 375 7.19 6.00 -12.42
CA ASP A 375 8.47 6.20 -11.75
C ASP A 375 9.07 7.57 -12.08
N LEU A 376 9.52 8.28 -11.05
CA LEU A 376 10.23 9.55 -11.17
C LEU A 376 11.65 9.34 -11.70
N ASN A 377 12.07 10.24 -12.59
CA ASN A 377 13.43 10.34 -13.06
C ASN A 377 14.28 11.14 -12.08
N LEU A 378 14.86 10.46 -11.09
CA LEU A 378 15.73 11.11 -10.11
C LEU A 378 17.14 11.41 -10.64
N ASP A 379 17.49 11.16 -11.89
CA ASP A 379 18.69 11.78 -12.49
C ASP A 379 18.44 13.26 -12.88
N ASN A 380 17.18 13.67 -12.97
CA ASN A 380 16.81 15.05 -13.24
C ASN A 380 16.95 15.93 -11.99
N LEU A 381 17.88 16.89 -12.04
CA LEU A 381 18.15 17.80 -10.92
C LEU A 381 16.96 18.70 -10.55
N GLU A 382 16.06 19.00 -11.48
CA GLU A 382 14.84 19.76 -11.17
C GLU A 382 13.88 18.94 -10.32
N VAL A 383 13.75 17.64 -10.56
CA VAL A 383 12.97 16.73 -9.70
C VAL A 383 13.59 16.64 -8.30
N ARG A 384 14.92 16.48 -8.21
CA ARG A 384 15.62 16.44 -6.92
C ARG A 384 15.40 17.71 -6.11
N LYS A 385 15.45 18.90 -6.73
CA LYS A 385 15.18 20.17 -6.05
C LYS A 385 13.78 20.24 -5.44
N GLU A 386 12.78 19.70 -6.13
CA GLU A 386 11.41 19.64 -5.61
C GLU A 386 11.31 18.66 -4.43
N ILE A 387 11.95 17.49 -4.51
CA ILE A 387 12.00 16.51 -3.41
C ILE A 387 12.79 17.05 -2.21
N ASP A 388 13.90 17.76 -2.44
CA ASP A 388 14.66 18.44 -1.39
C ASP A 388 13.77 19.44 -0.61
N ALA A 389 12.90 20.15 -1.32
CA ALA A 389 11.96 21.08 -0.72
C ALA A 389 10.89 20.36 0.13
N ILE A 390 10.39 19.21 -0.32
CA ILE A 390 9.48 18.34 0.45
C ILE A 390 10.14 17.88 1.77
N HIS A 391 11.38 17.39 1.71
CA HIS A 391 12.12 16.97 2.92
C HIS A 391 12.23 18.11 3.93
N LYS A 392 12.67 19.28 3.45
CA LYS A 392 12.81 20.47 4.29
C LYS A 392 11.45 20.98 4.80
N PHE A 393 10.37 20.81 4.04
CA PHE A 393 9.03 21.24 4.44
C PHE A 393 8.59 20.53 5.73
N TRP A 394 8.46 19.20 5.68
CA TRP A 394 8.01 18.39 6.81
C TRP A 394 9.00 18.43 7.98
N ALA A 395 10.29 18.39 7.69
CA ALA A 395 11.32 18.52 8.71
C ALA A 395 11.36 19.91 9.34
N THR A 396 10.93 20.98 8.68
CA THR A 396 10.77 22.28 9.35
C THR A 396 9.53 22.27 10.23
N LYS A 397 8.41 21.75 9.71
CA LYS A 397 7.10 21.78 10.36
C LYS A 397 7.07 21.09 11.74
N GLY A 398 7.65 19.90 11.83
CA GLY A 398 7.73 19.16 13.09
C GLY A 398 7.94 17.64 12.94
N VAL A 399 7.73 17.04 11.77
CA VAL A 399 7.95 15.59 11.54
C VAL A 399 9.35 15.14 11.93
N ASP A 400 9.53 14.08 12.71
CA ASP A 400 10.82 13.70 13.29
C ASP A 400 11.63 12.71 12.45
N GLY A 401 10.99 12.11 11.45
CA GLY A 401 11.67 11.18 10.56
C GLY A 401 10.89 10.76 9.32
N PHE A 402 11.58 10.02 8.47
CA PHE A 402 11.02 9.40 7.27
C PHE A 402 11.31 7.91 7.19
N ARG A 403 10.28 7.13 6.83
CA ARG A 403 10.46 5.80 6.25
C ARG A 403 10.43 5.93 4.73
N TYR A 404 11.47 5.47 4.06
CA TYR A 404 11.56 5.52 2.60
C TYR A 404 11.02 4.24 1.97
N ASP A 405 9.84 4.36 1.37
CA ASP A 405 9.22 3.32 0.54
C ASP A 405 10.02 3.09 -0.74
N ALA A 406 10.12 1.83 -1.16
CA ALA A 406 10.68 1.42 -2.45
C ALA A 406 12.07 2.00 -2.75
N PHE A 407 12.84 2.38 -1.73
CA PHE A 407 13.98 3.27 -1.91
C PHE A 407 15.09 2.64 -2.78
N TYR A 408 15.26 1.32 -2.71
CA TYR A 408 16.24 0.58 -3.50
C TYR A 408 15.76 0.27 -4.93
N HIS A 409 14.51 0.60 -5.27
CA HIS A 409 13.95 0.55 -6.64
C HIS A 409 14.15 1.85 -7.42
N ILE A 410 14.60 2.93 -6.79
CA ILE A 410 14.83 4.22 -7.46
C ILE A 410 15.74 4.04 -8.69
N TYR A 411 16.84 3.30 -8.53
CA TYR A 411 17.83 3.03 -9.58
C TYR A 411 18.01 1.52 -9.83
N ASP A 412 17.00 0.68 -9.62
CA ASP A 412 17.08 -0.72 -10.04
C ASP A 412 16.96 -0.87 -11.56
N ASN A 413 17.57 -1.93 -12.10
CA ASN A 413 17.65 -2.19 -13.54
C ASN A 413 16.50 -3.08 -14.04
N TYR A 414 15.34 -3.04 -13.38
CA TYR A 414 14.19 -3.86 -13.81
C TYR A 414 13.71 -3.45 -15.22
N ASN A 415 13.88 -2.18 -15.57
CA ASN A 415 13.56 -1.65 -16.89
C ASN A 415 14.79 -1.02 -17.55
N SER A 416 15.09 -1.43 -18.79
CA SER A 416 16.24 -0.95 -19.58
C SER A 416 16.20 0.55 -19.90
N HIS A 417 15.04 1.19 -19.75
CA HIS A 417 14.86 2.63 -19.96
C HIS A 417 15.04 3.46 -18.68
N LYS A 418 15.25 2.82 -17.52
CA LYS A 418 15.79 3.50 -16.33
C LYS A 418 17.31 3.50 -16.40
N GLN A 419 17.92 4.63 -16.06
CA GLN A 419 19.35 4.70 -15.81
C GLN A 419 19.66 4.15 -14.41
N GLY A 420 19.54 2.82 -14.26
CA GLY A 420 19.80 2.21 -12.98
C GLY A 420 21.29 2.15 -12.63
N GLU A 421 21.58 1.49 -11.53
CA GLU A 421 22.91 1.43 -10.95
C GLU A 421 23.32 -0.02 -10.64
N ASN A 422 24.59 -0.19 -10.27
CA ASN A 422 25.05 -1.46 -9.74
C ASN A 422 24.50 -1.62 -8.31
N GLN A 423 23.61 -2.59 -8.12
CA GLN A 423 22.97 -2.86 -6.83
C GLN A 423 23.95 -3.31 -5.74
N THR A 424 25.15 -3.79 -6.08
CA THR A 424 26.22 -4.10 -5.12
C THR A 424 26.91 -2.83 -4.62
N PHE A 425 26.99 -1.80 -5.48
CA PHE A 425 27.63 -0.51 -5.17
C PHE A 425 26.68 0.64 -5.57
N PRO A 426 25.60 0.87 -4.79
CA PRO A 426 24.49 1.74 -5.18
C PRO A 426 24.81 3.23 -4.93
N ILE A 427 25.83 3.74 -5.62
CA ILE A 427 26.39 5.09 -5.41
C ILE A 427 25.35 6.20 -5.65
N LYS A 428 24.45 6.04 -6.62
CA LYS A 428 23.40 7.04 -6.88
C LYS A 428 22.42 7.08 -5.72
N THR A 429 21.95 5.93 -5.23
CA THR A 429 21.05 5.85 -4.08
C THR A 429 21.73 6.38 -2.81
N GLN A 430 22.96 5.97 -2.53
CA GLN A 430 23.75 6.47 -1.39
C GLN A 430 23.82 8.01 -1.37
N LYS A 431 24.21 8.59 -2.52
CA LYS A 431 24.29 10.04 -2.69
C LYS A 431 22.95 10.71 -2.42
N LEU A 432 21.87 10.18 -3.01
CA LEU A 432 20.53 10.74 -2.87
C LEU A 432 20.07 10.73 -1.40
N MET A 433 20.27 9.63 -0.68
CA MET A 433 19.92 9.52 0.74
C MET A 433 20.74 10.48 1.61
N ASN A 434 22.02 10.69 1.30
CA ASN A 434 22.84 11.70 1.96
C ASN A 434 22.35 13.13 1.69
N GLU A 435 22.05 13.47 0.42
CA GLU A 435 21.47 14.77 0.04
C GLU A 435 20.17 15.04 0.81
N TRP A 436 19.26 14.07 0.84
CA TRP A 436 17.99 14.16 1.57
C TRP A 436 18.16 14.31 3.08
N ARG A 437 19.10 13.58 3.69
CA ARG A 437 19.47 13.76 5.11
C ARG A 437 19.90 15.20 5.38
N MET A 438 20.75 15.76 4.53
CA MET A 438 21.21 17.15 4.70
C MET A 438 20.03 18.13 4.65
N LYS A 439 19.05 17.93 3.75
CA LYS A 439 17.86 18.79 3.65
C LYS A 439 16.92 18.63 4.85
N ALA A 440 16.71 17.41 5.32
CA ALA A 440 15.89 17.16 6.50
C ALA A 440 16.53 17.79 7.76
N ASN A 441 17.85 17.64 7.94
CA ASN A 441 18.58 18.27 9.04
C ASN A 441 18.54 19.82 9.00
N GLN A 442 18.44 20.44 7.82
CA GLN A 442 18.17 21.89 7.73
C GLN A 442 16.81 22.28 8.34
N GLY A 443 15.81 21.39 8.28
CA GLY A 443 14.52 21.59 8.95
C GLY A 443 14.66 21.62 10.47
N ILE A 444 15.45 20.70 11.05
CA ILE A 444 15.78 20.70 12.48
C ILE A 444 16.48 22.01 12.89
N LEU A 445 17.43 22.48 12.08
CA LEU A 445 18.10 23.77 12.32
C LEU A 445 17.11 24.94 12.33
N LYS A 446 16.15 24.97 11.39
CA LYS A 446 15.09 25.99 11.37
C LYS A 446 14.22 25.96 12.63
N ARG A 447 13.88 24.77 13.16
CA ARG A 447 13.16 24.66 14.45
C ARG A 447 13.97 25.28 15.58
N LYS A 448 15.27 24.95 15.64
CA LYS A 448 16.19 25.49 16.64
C LYS A 448 16.33 27.01 16.55
N GLU A 449 16.45 27.57 15.35
CA GLU A 449 16.48 29.02 15.10
C GLU A 449 15.19 29.70 15.57
N ALA A 450 14.04 29.04 15.41
CA ALA A 450 12.75 29.48 15.92
C ALA A 450 12.51 29.17 17.41
N GLN A 451 13.51 28.63 18.11
CA GLN A 451 13.42 28.21 19.52
C GLN A 451 12.33 27.15 19.80
N ILE A 452 12.02 26.33 18.80
CA ILE A 452 11.12 25.18 18.91
C ILE A 452 11.97 23.93 19.14
N SER A 453 11.66 23.17 20.20
CA SER A 453 12.38 21.94 20.55
C SER A 453 12.09 20.81 19.57
N SER A 454 13.12 20.02 19.25
CA SER A 454 13.05 18.77 18.48
C SER A 454 13.24 17.57 19.40
N SER A 455 12.83 16.38 18.93
CA SER A 455 13.03 15.12 19.67
C SER A 455 14.50 14.70 19.75
N ASP A 456 15.28 15.02 18.73
CA ASP A 456 16.66 14.63 18.50
C ASP A 456 17.37 15.71 17.63
N ASP A 457 18.71 15.73 17.65
CA ASP A 457 19.54 16.67 16.87
C ASP A 457 19.75 16.23 15.40
N GLU A 458 19.34 15.02 15.06
CA GLU A 458 19.46 14.44 13.73
C GLU A 458 18.14 13.80 13.31
N PHE A 459 17.78 13.98 12.04
CA PHE A 459 16.56 13.42 11.47
C PHE A 459 16.62 11.89 11.41
N LEU A 460 15.58 11.23 11.90
CA LEU A 460 15.47 9.78 11.79
C LEU A 460 15.11 9.41 10.36
N MET A 461 15.92 8.56 9.74
CA MET A 461 15.65 8.05 8.39
C MET A 461 15.89 6.55 8.39
N PHE A 462 14.99 5.82 7.76
CA PHE A 462 15.15 4.39 7.54
C PHE A 462 14.39 3.94 6.30
N GLY A 463 14.83 2.84 5.69
CA GLY A 463 14.21 2.31 4.48
C GLY A 463 13.33 1.09 4.74
N GLU A 464 12.36 0.90 3.86
CA GLU A 464 11.71 -0.40 3.64
C GLU A 464 12.74 -1.45 3.23
N TRP A 465 12.78 -2.58 3.94
CA TRP A 465 13.72 -3.64 3.63
C TRP A 465 13.19 -5.00 4.08
N TRP A 466 13.28 -5.97 3.20
CA TRP A 466 12.69 -7.28 3.43
C TRP A 466 13.72 -8.35 3.80
N GLY A 467 15.02 -8.07 3.71
CA GLY A 467 16.07 -9.04 4.00
C GLY A 467 16.80 -8.79 5.31
N ASN A 468 17.99 -9.40 5.43
CA ASN A 468 18.92 -9.13 6.52
C ASN A 468 19.26 -7.63 6.60
N PRO A 469 19.13 -6.96 7.76
CA PRO A 469 19.45 -5.53 7.87
C PRO A 469 20.93 -5.20 7.59
N LEU A 470 21.85 -6.14 7.80
CA LEU A 470 23.28 -5.96 7.48
C LEU A 470 23.53 -5.83 5.97
N SER A 471 22.68 -6.43 5.13
CA SER A 471 22.74 -6.27 3.68
C SER A 471 22.35 -4.85 3.23
N GLY A 472 21.67 -4.09 4.09
CA GLY A 472 21.33 -2.68 3.89
C GLY A 472 22.51 -1.72 4.08
N PHE A 473 23.65 -2.18 4.62
CA PHE A 473 24.82 -1.33 4.93
C PHE A 473 25.36 -0.53 3.77
N LYS A 474 25.19 -1.06 2.56
CA LYS A 474 25.54 -0.37 1.32
C LYS A 474 24.76 0.93 1.09
N TYR A 475 23.73 1.26 1.87
CA TYR A 475 22.97 2.51 1.74
C TYR A 475 23.21 3.50 2.89
N PHE A 476 23.99 3.13 3.92
CA PHE A 476 24.11 3.93 5.15
C PHE A 476 25.20 4.99 5.09
N ASP A 477 26.12 4.86 4.14
CA ASP A 477 27.27 5.75 3.96
C ASP A 477 27.39 6.21 2.51
N TYR A 478 27.74 7.47 2.34
CA TYR A 478 28.18 8.06 1.08
C TYR A 478 29.47 8.84 1.33
N LEU A 479 30.60 8.30 0.86
CA LEU A 479 31.92 8.93 0.97
C LEU A 479 32.31 9.31 2.42
N GLY A 480 32.00 8.43 3.39
CA GLY A 480 32.27 8.67 4.81
C GLY A 480 31.24 9.56 5.52
N GLN A 481 30.15 9.92 4.84
CA GLN A 481 29.05 10.69 5.43
C GLN A 481 27.79 9.84 5.54
N LYS A 482 27.04 10.04 6.63
CA LYS A 482 25.80 9.30 6.90
C LYS A 482 24.74 9.58 5.81
N ALA A 483 24.08 8.52 5.36
CA ALA A 483 23.07 8.52 4.31
C ALA A 483 21.71 8.01 4.86
N LEU A 484 21.21 6.83 4.48
CA LEU A 484 19.87 6.37 4.88
C LEU A 484 19.69 6.20 6.40
N GLY A 485 20.70 5.76 7.13
CA GLY A 485 20.68 5.68 8.60
C GLY A 485 20.26 4.31 9.18
N SER A 486 19.17 3.71 8.70
CA SER A 486 18.82 2.32 9.02
C SER A 486 17.86 1.69 7.98
N VAL A 487 17.48 0.43 8.18
CA VAL A 487 16.38 -0.26 7.51
C VAL A 487 15.59 -1.11 8.52
N ILE A 488 14.32 -1.39 8.22
CA ILE A 488 13.56 -2.39 8.98
C ILE A 488 14.17 -3.79 8.81
N ASP A 489 14.07 -4.64 9.82
CA ASP A 489 14.58 -6.00 9.78
C ASP A 489 13.51 -6.99 9.32
N GLY A 490 13.62 -7.43 8.06
CA GLY A 490 12.69 -8.39 7.48
C GLY A 490 12.99 -9.86 7.78
N GLU A 491 14.15 -10.19 8.36
CA GLU A 491 14.61 -11.59 8.46
C GLU A 491 14.33 -12.21 9.83
N HIS A 492 14.68 -11.52 10.92
CA HIS A 492 14.78 -12.18 12.23
C HIS A 492 13.44 -12.49 12.89
N TYR A 493 12.36 -11.86 12.43
CA TYR A 493 10.99 -12.10 12.89
C TYR A 493 10.08 -12.47 11.72
N LYS A 494 9.90 -11.57 10.74
CA LYS A 494 8.92 -11.75 9.65
C LYS A 494 9.20 -12.96 8.75
N GLN A 495 10.42 -13.13 8.23
CA GLN A 495 10.74 -14.22 7.29
C GLN A 495 11.27 -15.49 7.95
N LYS A 496 11.07 -15.64 9.26
CA LYS A 496 11.71 -16.72 10.01
C LYS A 496 11.00 -18.06 9.79
N ASN A 497 11.44 -18.79 8.77
CA ASN A 497 10.96 -20.13 8.45
C ASN A 497 11.78 -21.20 9.20
N ASN A 498 11.34 -21.61 10.39
CA ASN A 498 12.01 -22.70 11.09
C ASN A 498 11.39 -24.04 10.75
N VAL A 499 12.24 -25.05 10.54
CA VAL A 499 11.85 -26.44 10.32
C VAL A 499 12.62 -27.29 11.31
N ASN A 500 11.94 -28.18 12.03
CA ASN A 500 12.62 -29.09 12.96
C ASN A 500 13.27 -30.26 12.20
N GLN A 501 14.04 -31.07 12.91
CA GLN A 501 14.73 -32.25 12.35
C GLN A 501 13.79 -33.30 11.71
N PHE A 502 12.48 -33.18 11.92
CA PHE A 502 11.44 -34.05 11.35
C PHE A 502 10.69 -33.41 10.18
N GLY A 503 11.13 -32.24 9.69
CA GLY A 503 10.49 -31.53 8.59
C GLY A 503 9.23 -30.73 8.98
N GLN A 504 8.90 -30.65 10.28
CA GLN A 504 7.74 -29.86 10.73
C GLN A 504 8.14 -28.39 10.90
N LYS A 505 7.33 -27.50 10.31
CA LYS A 505 7.51 -26.06 10.46
C LYS A 505 7.13 -25.62 11.88
N TYR A 506 7.88 -24.69 12.45
CA TYR A 506 7.52 -23.99 13.68
C TYR A 506 7.93 -22.52 13.60
N GLN A 507 7.25 -21.67 14.36
CA GLN A 507 7.54 -20.24 14.45
C GLN A 507 8.21 -19.94 15.80
N GLU A 508 9.55 -20.05 15.86
CA GLU A 508 10.34 -19.51 16.97
C GLU A 508 10.81 -18.11 16.57
N VAL A 509 10.49 -17.10 17.38
CA VAL A 509 10.99 -15.72 17.20
C VAL A 509 12.16 -15.40 18.14
N PHE A 510 12.83 -16.44 18.64
CA PHE A 510 14.02 -16.32 19.47
C PHE A 510 15.28 -16.05 18.65
N ILE A 511 16.24 -15.32 19.22
CA ILE A 511 17.57 -15.08 18.63
C ILE A 511 18.60 -15.45 19.69
N LEU A 512 19.61 -16.26 19.32
CA LEU A 512 20.68 -16.65 20.22
C LEU A 512 21.45 -15.41 20.69
N PRO A 513 21.89 -15.34 21.96
CA PRO A 513 22.62 -14.19 22.48
C PRO A 513 23.84 -13.82 21.63
N LYS A 514 24.57 -14.81 21.11
CA LYS A 514 25.74 -14.57 20.26
C LYS A 514 25.37 -14.00 18.89
N ASP A 515 24.26 -14.44 18.30
CA ASP A 515 23.78 -13.92 17.02
C ASP A 515 23.30 -12.48 17.19
N GLU A 516 22.58 -12.18 18.28
CA GLU A 516 22.20 -10.81 18.63
C GLU A 516 23.43 -9.94 18.87
N GLU A 517 24.44 -10.41 19.61
CA GLU A 517 25.69 -9.70 19.82
C GLU A 517 26.37 -9.34 18.50
N ASN A 518 26.51 -10.31 17.60
CA ASN A 518 27.15 -10.11 16.30
C ASN A 518 26.37 -9.11 15.43
N LEU A 519 25.04 -9.23 15.42
CA LEU A 519 24.15 -8.29 14.73
C LEU A 519 24.33 -6.87 15.28
N ILE A 520 24.17 -6.69 16.59
CA ILE A 520 24.25 -5.38 17.24
C ILE A 520 25.64 -4.75 17.09
N LYS A 521 26.70 -5.54 17.22
CA LYS A 521 28.07 -5.08 16.98
C LYS A 521 28.21 -4.51 15.56
N SER A 522 27.74 -5.26 14.57
CA SER A 522 27.85 -4.88 13.16
C SER A 522 27.02 -3.62 12.85
N LEU A 523 25.81 -3.52 13.39
CA LEU A 523 24.95 -2.33 13.24
C LEU A 523 25.60 -1.08 13.87
N ASN A 524 26.19 -1.23 15.06
CA ASN A 524 26.86 -0.14 15.76
C ASN A 524 28.09 0.38 15.00
N GLU A 525 28.87 -0.50 14.36
CA GLU A 525 29.98 -0.12 13.47
C GLU A 525 29.53 0.74 12.27
N LYS A 526 28.24 0.70 11.92
CA LYS A 526 27.63 1.51 10.86
C LYS A 526 26.74 2.64 11.38
N HIS A 527 26.75 2.92 12.68
CA HIS A 527 25.88 3.91 13.31
C HIS A 527 24.38 3.71 12.98
N SER A 528 23.95 2.45 12.88
CA SER A 528 22.59 2.04 12.52
C SER A 528 21.83 1.47 13.73
N ASN A 529 20.53 1.75 13.77
CA ASN A 529 19.62 1.21 14.77
C ASN A 529 19.00 -0.09 14.26
N TRP A 530 18.89 -1.11 15.11
CA TRP A 530 18.13 -2.30 14.82
C TRP A 530 16.63 -2.00 14.92
N MET A 531 15.86 -2.35 13.90
CA MET A 531 14.44 -2.03 13.80
C MET A 531 13.60 -3.29 13.49
N PRO A 532 13.49 -4.23 14.45
CA PRO A 532 12.73 -5.46 14.26
C PRO A 532 11.21 -5.21 14.33
N PHE A 533 10.44 -5.97 13.56
CA PHE A 533 8.98 -5.89 13.54
C PHE A 533 8.36 -7.28 13.40
N LEU A 534 7.11 -7.44 13.83
CA LEU A 534 6.32 -8.66 13.61
C LEU A 534 5.47 -8.54 12.35
N ASP A 535 4.69 -7.47 12.28
CA ASP A 535 3.71 -7.20 11.22
C ASP A 535 3.89 -5.81 10.63
N ASN A 536 3.32 -5.59 9.45
CA ASN A 536 3.14 -4.27 8.83
C ASN A 536 1.96 -4.29 7.85
N HIS A 537 1.73 -3.19 7.15
CA HIS A 537 0.60 -3.00 6.23
C HIS A 537 0.70 -3.73 4.88
N ASP A 538 1.81 -4.38 4.57
CA ASP A 538 2.08 -5.08 3.30
C ASP A 538 2.33 -6.58 3.49
N VAL A 539 2.33 -7.06 4.72
CA VAL A 539 2.62 -8.46 5.01
C VAL A 539 1.51 -9.13 5.78
N GLU A 540 1.31 -10.40 5.47
CA GLU A 540 0.45 -11.29 6.23
C GLU A 540 0.78 -11.24 7.73
N ARG A 541 -0.27 -11.23 8.55
CA ARG A 541 -0.17 -11.18 10.01
C ARG A 541 0.58 -12.40 10.51
N TRP A 542 1.53 -12.21 11.42
CA TRP A 542 2.40 -13.26 11.93
C TRP A 542 1.60 -14.41 12.55
N ILE A 543 0.49 -14.10 13.22
CA ILE A 543 -0.41 -15.11 13.77
C ILE A 543 -1.01 -16.02 12.68
N ASN A 544 -1.27 -15.53 11.47
CA ASN A 544 -1.80 -16.36 10.38
C ASN A 544 -0.78 -17.41 9.93
N GLU A 545 0.52 -17.07 9.93
CA GLU A 545 1.59 -18.05 9.68
C GLU A 545 1.66 -19.12 10.78
N VAL A 546 1.43 -18.75 12.04
CA VAL A 546 1.34 -19.71 13.16
C VAL A 546 0.10 -20.59 12.99
N LYS A 547 -1.06 -20.02 12.67
CA LYS A 547 -2.31 -20.75 12.45
C LYS A 547 -2.18 -21.76 11.33
N TRP A 548 -1.62 -21.40 10.19
CA TRP A 548 -1.44 -22.33 9.06
C TRP A 548 -0.38 -23.39 9.32
N ASN A 549 0.81 -22.99 9.77
CA ASN A 549 1.96 -23.89 9.74
C ASN A 549 2.19 -24.63 11.07
N VAL A 550 1.62 -24.14 12.18
CA VAL A 550 1.96 -24.63 13.53
C VAL A 550 0.74 -25.19 14.25
N ILE A 551 -0.35 -24.42 14.35
CA ILE A 551 -1.56 -24.79 15.11
C ILE A 551 -2.56 -25.53 14.22
N GLN A 552 -2.51 -25.30 12.90
CA GLN A 552 -3.40 -25.84 11.88
C GLN A 552 -4.87 -25.43 12.06
N THR A 553 -5.10 -24.17 12.42
CA THR A 553 -6.44 -23.56 12.51
C THR A 553 -6.75 -22.71 11.27
N PRO A 554 -8.04 -22.60 10.87
CA PRO A 554 -8.42 -21.79 9.72
C PRO A 554 -8.11 -20.30 9.90
N VAL A 555 -7.67 -19.66 8.81
CA VAL A 555 -7.56 -18.20 8.68
C VAL A 555 -8.71 -17.77 7.77
N THR A 556 -9.59 -16.90 8.26
CA THR A 556 -10.86 -16.56 7.61
C THR A 556 -11.13 -15.06 7.68
N ASN A 557 -11.87 -14.53 6.73
CA ASN A 557 -12.36 -13.15 6.76
C ASN A 557 -13.48 -12.92 7.79
N GLN A 558 -14.12 -13.98 8.27
CA GLN A 558 -15.19 -13.91 9.28
C GLN A 558 -14.63 -13.69 10.68
N ALA A 559 -15.39 -12.96 11.50
CA ALA A 559 -15.10 -12.71 12.90
C ALA A 559 -14.83 -14.01 13.66
N ASN A 560 -13.68 -14.09 14.33
CA ASN A 560 -13.32 -15.24 15.14
C ASN A 560 -12.52 -14.80 16.37
N VAL A 561 -12.53 -15.65 17.40
CA VAL A 561 -11.78 -15.42 18.64
C VAL A 561 -10.54 -16.28 18.59
N LEU A 562 -9.38 -15.69 18.92
CA LEU A 562 -8.17 -16.49 19.09
C LEU A 562 -8.32 -17.44 20.28
N THR A 563 -7.93 -18.69 20.07
CA THR A 563 -7.77 -19.69 21.12
C THR A 563 -6.66 -19.28 22.08
N ASN A 564 -6.68 -19.83 23.31
CA ASN A 564 -5.60 -19.58 24.27
C ASN A 564 -4.21 -19.90 23.71
N ASN A 565 -4.09 -20.95 22.88
CA ASN A 565 -2.80 -21.31 22.30
C ASN A 565 -2.30 -20.27 21.26
N GLU A 566 -3.22 -19.65 20.52
CA GLU A 566 -2.90 -18.56 19.58
C GLU A 566 -2.55 -17.26 20.35
N ILE A 567 -3.27 -16.96 21.45
CA ILE A 567 -2.94 -15.85 22.34
C ILE A 567 -1.56 -16.05 22.99
N ASP A 568 -1.26 -17.26 23.46
CA ASP A 568 0.05 -17.60 24.03
C ASP A 568 1.17 -17.42 23.00
N ALA A 569 0.93 -17.78 21.73
CA ALA A 569 1.88 -17.55 20.65
C ALA A 569 2.12 -16.05 20.39
N MET A 570 1.07 -15.23 20.39
CA MET A 570 1.19 -13.77 20.28
C MET A 570 1.99 -13.17 21.45
N ASN A 571 1.68 -13.59 22.68
CA ASN A 571 2.40 -13.15 23.87
C ASN A 571 3.87 -13.55 23.85
N TYR A 572 4.16 -14.78 23.41
CA TYR A 572 5.52 -15.26 23.15
C TYR A 572 6.27 -14.33 22.17
N ALA A 573 5.62 -13.93 21.07
CA ALA A 573 6.22 -13.05 20.08
C ALA A 573 6.47 -11.63 20.60
N LEU A 574 5.48 -11.05 21.29
CA LEU A 574 5.56 -9.71 21.88
C LEU A 574 6.64 -9.61 22.96
N VAL A 575 6.74 -10.60 23.85
CA VAL A 575 7.78 -10.62 24.90
C VAL A 575 9.16 -10.80 24.26
N SER A 576 9.32 -11.68 23.27
CA SER A 576 10.59 -11.83 22.55
C SER A 576 11.01 -10.51 21.91
N LEU A 577 10.11 -9.85 21.17
CA LEU A 577 10.38 -8.57 20.49
C LEU A 577 10.79 -7.46 21.47
N LEU A 578 10.03 -7.28 22.55
CA LEU A 578 10.22 -6.16 23.48
C LEU A 578 11.31 -6.39 24.52
N SER A 579 11.82 -7.61 24.64
CA SER A 579 12.96 -7.96 25.49
C SER A 579 14.33 -7.54 24.93
N ARG A 580 14.37 -6.91 23.74
CA ARG A 580 15.62 -6.60 23.02
C ARG A 580 15.86 -5.11 22.79
N GLY A 581 17.14 -4.75 22.65
CA GLY A 581 17.55 -3.38 22.35
C GLY A 581 17.13 -2.92 20.95
N GLY A 582 17.35 -1.64 20.65
CA GLY A 582 16.99 -1.04 19.36
C GLY A 582 15.60 -0.38 19.37
N LEU A 583 14.97 -0.34 18.21
CA LEU A 583 13.69 0.30 17.95
C LEU A 583 12.66 -0.74 17.45
N PRO A 584 12.15 -1.64 18.32
CA PRO A 584 11.10 -2.57 17.93
C PRO A 584 9.85 -1.83 17.45
N ILE A 585 9.21 -2.39 16.42
CA ILE A 585 8.03 -1.82 15.76
C ILE A 585 6.84 -2.76 15.99
N LEU A 586 5.77 -2.22 16.58
CA LEU A 586 4.44 -2.84 16.59
C LEU A 586 3.64 -2.32 15.41
N TYR A 587 2.69 -3.10 14.91
CA TYR A 587 1.76 -2.67 13.88
C TYR A 587 0.32 -2.87 14.33
N ASP A 588 -0.56 -1.96 13.89
CA ASP A 588 -2.01 -1.93 14.04
C ASP A 588 -2.61 -3.14 14.76
N GLY A 589 -2.71 -3.03 16.09
CA GLY A 589 -3.44 -3.95 16.95
C GLY A 589 -2.71 -5.23 17.33
N ASN A 590 -1.39 -5.31 17.20
CA ASN A 590 -0.61 -6.42 17.75
C ASN A 590 -0.89 -6.66 19.24
N GLU A 591 -0.98 -5.59 20.03
CA GLU A 591 -1.36 -5.54 21.44
C GLU A 591 -2.85 -5.85 21.69
N LEU A 592 -3.69 -5.75 20.66
CA LEU A 592 -5.11 -6.10 20.70
C LEU A 592 -5.37 -7.52 20.17
N TYR A 593 -4.31 -8.23 19.77
CA TYR A 593 -4.35 -9.51 19.07
C TYR A 593 -5.16 -9.47 17.77
N MET A 594 -5.10 -8.35 17.05
CA MET A 594 -5.69 -8.25 15.71
C MET A 594 -4.98 -9.25 14.79
N GLN A 595 -5.76 -10.14 14.19
CA GLN A 595 -5.28 -11.28 13.40
C GLN A 595 -5.47 -11.10 11.90
N GLY A 596 -6.37 -10.22 11.48
CA GLY A 596 -6.72 -10.02 10.07
C GLY A 596 -7.28 -11.27 9.38
N GLY A 597 -7.77 -11.07 8.17
CA GLY A 597 -8.06 -12.16 7.22
C GLY A 597 -6.82 -12.53 6.40
N PRO A 598 -6.88 -13.58 5.56
CA PRO A 598 -5.79 -13.91 4.64
C PRO A 598 -5.53 -12.75 3.66
N GLN A 599 -4.26 -12.40 3.44
CA GLN A 599 -3.85 -11.34 2.52
C GLN A 599 -3.93 -11.76 1.04
N HIS A 600 -3.65 -13.03 0.72
CA HIS A 600 -3.57 -13.52 -0.66
C HIS A 600 -4.58 -14.63 -0.98
N GLY A 601 -5.14 -14.65 -2.19
CA GLY A 601 -6.14 -15.63 -2.67
C GLY A 601 -7.45 -15.01 -3.17
N GLU A 602 -8.45 -15.83 -3.53
CA GLU A 602 -9.76 -15.32 -3.97
C GLU A 602 -10.52 -14.67 -2.80
N GLY A 603 -10.97 -13.40 -2.96
CA GLY A 603 -11.63 -12.64 -1.91
C GLY A 603 -10.70 -12.09 -0.82
N ASN A 604 -9.41 -11.99 -1.13
CA ASN A 604 -8.35 -11.57 -0.23
C ASN A 604 -7.65 -10.32 -0.76
N GLY A 605 -7.08 -9.52 0.13
CA GLY A 605 -6.33 -8.31 -0.21
C GLY A 605 -5.81 -7.59 1.02
N ASP A 606 -5.03 -6.54 0.82
CA ASP A 606 -4.38 -5.82 1.93
C ASP A 606 -5.39 -5.21 2.92
N TYR A 607 -6.63 -4.95 2.51
CA TYR A 607 -7.71 -4.53 3.41
C TYR A 607 -7.98 -5.51 4.56
N ASN A 608 -7.56 -6.79 4.44
CA ASN A 608 -7.69 -7.78 5.50
C ASN A 608 -6.66 -7.61 6.61
N ILE A 609 -5.47 -7.08 6.29
CA ILE A 609 -4.42 -6.77 7.25
C ILE A 609 -4.43 -5.30 7.70
N ARG A 610 -5.25 -4.47 7.03
CA ARG A 610 -5.53 -3.05 7.31
C ARG A 610 -6.97 -2.84 7.84
N GLU A 611 -7.52 -3.85 8.52
CA GLU A 611 -8.89 -3.81 9.06
C GLU A 611 -9.03 -2.74 10.17
N ALA A 612 -10.26 -2.27 10.40
CA ALA A 612 -10.53 -1.22 11.37
C ALA A 612 -10.43 -1.69 12.84
N PHE A 613 -10.07 -0.77 13.73
CA PHE A 613 -10.08 -1.00 15.18
C PHE A 613 -11.50 -1.16 15.72
N LYS A 614 -11.64 -1.99 16.75
CA LYS A 614 -12.91 -2.23 17.44
C LYS A 614 -13.07 -1.34 18.66
N TRP A 615 -13.67 -0.17 18.49
CA TRP A 615 -14.07 0.70 19.60
C TRP A 615 -15.45 0.33 20.15
N ASP A 616 -15.64 0.42 21.48
CA ASP A 616 -16.98 0.36 22.09
C ASP A 616 -17.79 1.62 21.76
N ASP A 617 -17.12 2.78 21.69
CA ASP A 617 -17.73 4.02 21.24
C ASP A 617 -17.99 3.97 19.72
N SER A 618 -19.27 3.91 19.35
CA SER A 618 -19.68 3.82 17.95
C SER A 618 -19.30 5.06 17.13
N SER A 619 -19.11 6.22 17.77
CA SER A 619 -18.65 7.43 17.08
C SER A 619 -17.22 7.30 16.56
N LYS A 620 -16.39 6.43 17.15
CA LYS A 620 -15.00 6.19 16.72
C LYS A 620 -14.86 5.11 15.66
N GLN A 621 -15.91 4.32 15.43
CA GLN A 621 -15.83 3.14 14.56
C GLN A 621 -15.64 3.50 13.10
N VAL A 622 -14.63 2.94 12.46
CA VAL A 622 -14.35 3.12 11.03
C VAL A 622 -15.13 2.11 10.20
N TYR A 623 -15.76 2.60 9.13
CA TYR A 623 -16.40 1.83 8.08
C TYR A 623 -16.51 2.70 6.82
N PHE A 624 -15.70 2.43 5.79
CA PHE A 624 -15.80 3.16 4.52
C PHE A 624 -15.41 2.34 3.30
N PHE A 625 -15.98 2.71 2.15
CA PHE A 625 -15.59 2.18 0.85
C PHE A 625 -14.60 3.11 0.15
N GLU A 626 -13.60 2.57 -0.51
CA GLU A 626 -12.84 3.33 -1.52
C GLU A 626 -13.61 3.35 -2.84
N ALA A 627 -13.82 4.55 -3.38
CA ALA A 627 -14.75 4.76 -4.49
C ALA A 627 -14.29 4.14 -5.82
N LYS A 628 -12.98 3.96 -6.03
CA LYS A 628 -12.39 3.47 -7.30
C LYS A 628 -12.24 1.95 -7.33
N SER A 629 -11.68 1.33 -6.29
CA SER A 629 -11.47 -0.12 -6.16
C SER A 629 -12.70 -0.84 -5.63
N GLY A 630 -13.52 -0.15 -4.82
CA GLY A 630 -14.64 -0.75 -4.09
C GLY A 630 -14.20 -1.48 -2.82
N ASP A 631 -12.93 -1.38 -2.42
CA ASP A 631 -12.44 -1.99 -1.19
C ASP A 631 -13.18 -1.42 0.03
N LEU A 632 -13.47 -2.29 0.99
CA LEU A 632 -14.11 -1.94 2.25
C LEU A 632 -13.12 -2.06 3.41
N ILE A 633 -12.85 -0.92 4.05
CA ILE A 633 -12.18 -0.87 5.35
C ILE A 633 -13.25 -0.87 6.43
N ALA A 634 -13.23 -1.92 7.24
CA ALA A 634 -14.16 -2.16 8.34
C ALA A 634 -13.53 -3.17 9.29
N LYS A 635 -14.19 -3.42 10.42
CA LYS A 635 -13.85 -4.52 11.32
C LYS A 635 -14.11 -5.86 10.59
N ARG A 636 -13.21 -6.83 10.69
CA ARG A 636 -13.30 -8.11 9.93
C ARG A 636 -13.04 -9.31 10.83
N ALA A 637 -11.97 -10.07 10.57
CA ALA A 637 -11.63 -11.28 11.30
C ALA A 637 -11.43 -10.99 12.80
N SER A 638 -10.86 -9.82 13.12
CA SER A 638 -10.62 -9.42 14.50
C SER A 638 -11.85 -8.89 15.22
N GLU A 639 -13.02 -8.80 14.58
CA GLU A 639 -14.26 -8.39 15.27
C GLU A 639 -14.61 -9.35 16.42
N GLY A 640 -14.14 -10.61 16.40
CA GLY A 640 -14.30 -11.53 17.52
C GLY A 640 -13.51 -11.14 18.78
N MET A 641 -12.47 -10.33 18.64
CA MET A 641 -11.64 -9.89 19.76
C MET A 641 -12.37 -8.84 20.64
N PRO A 642 -11.96 -8.64 21.91
CA PRO A 642 -12.50 -7.58 22.75
C PRO A 642 -12.25 -6.19 22.13
N SER A 643 -13.08 -5.22 22.51
CA SER A 643 -12.89 -3.82 22.11
C SER A 643 -11.60 -3.24 22.69
N VAL A 644 -11.14 -2.14 22.11
CA VAL A 644 -9.99 -1.35 22.60
C VAL A 644 -10.15 -1.03 24.09
N GLU A 645 -11.31 -0.52 24.50
CA GLU A 645 -11.59 -0.17 25.89
C GLU A 645 -11.55 -1.39 26.82
N LYS A 646 -12.07 -2.54 26.39
CA LYS A 646 -11.98 -3.79 27.17
C LYS A 646 -10.55 -4.29 27.28
N MET A 647 -9.77 -4.22 26.21
CA MET A 647 -8.36 -4.62 26.23
C MET A 647 -7.53 -3.74 27.16
N ILE A 648 -7.78 -2.42 27.19
CA ILE A 648 -7.11 -1.50 28.13
C ILE A 648 -7.43 -1.87 29.59
N ASN A 649 -8.68 -2.26 29.88
CA ASN A 649 -9.14 -2.53 31.24
C ASN A 649 -8.85 -3.96 31.73
N ASP A 650 -8.52 -4.90 30.84
CA ASP A 650 -8.17 -6.28 31.19
C ASP A 650 -6.67 -6.40 31.49
N GLU A 651 -6.32 -6.64 32.75
CA GLU A 651 -4.94 -6.79 33.24
C GLU A 651 -4.16 -7.95 32.59
N THR A 652 -4.86 -8.91 31.99
CA THR A 652 -4.31 -10.08 31.30
C THR A 652 -4.23 -9.91 29.78
N SER A 653 -4.67 -8.77 29.25
CA SER A 653 -4.68 -8.48 27.82
C SER A 653 -3.27 -8.25 27.25
N GLY A 654 -3.18 -8.32 25.92
CA GLY A 654 -1.96 -7.98 25.18
C GLY A 654 -1.58 -6.50 25.38
N PHE A 655 -2.57 -5.61 25.52
CA PHE A 655 -2.36 -4.19 25.79
C PHE A 655 -1.60 -3.99 27.11
N ASN A 656 -2.08 -4.63 28.19
CA ASN A 656 -1.43 -4.51 29.49
C ASN A 656 -0.07 -5.23 29.53
N LEU A 657 0.10 -6.34 28.80
CA LEU A 657 1.40 -6.96 28.60
C LEU A 657 2.40 -6.00 27.96
N VAL A 658 2.07 -5.41 26.81
CA VAL A 658 2.93 -4.47 26.08
C VAL A 658 3.21 -3.23 26.92
N SER A 659 2.20 -2.66 27.59
CA SER A 659 2.37 -1.50 28.46
C SER A 659 3.37 -1.79 29.60
N LYS A 660 3.24 -2.94 30.29
CA LYS A 660 4.17 -3.36 31.34
C LYS A 660 5.59 -3.54 30.80
N LEU A 661 5.75 -4.13 29.62
CA LEU A 661 7.06 -4.28 28.95
C LEU A 661 7.65 -2.91 28.57
N ALA A 662 6.85 -1.98 28.06
CA ALA A 662 7.28 -0.62 27.74
C ALA A 662 7.72 0.15 28.99
N VAL A 663 7.05 -0.01 30.13
CA VAL A 663 7.49 0.54 31.43
C VAL A 663 8.85 -0.02 31.84
N ILE A 664 9.08 -1.33 31.67
CA ILE A 664 10.38 -1.94 31.92
C ILE A 664 11.44 -1.31 30.99
N ARG A 665 11.14 -1.12 29.70
CA ARG A 665 12.05 -0.43 28.78
C ARG A 665 12.37 1.01 29.19
N LYS A 666 11.39 1.77 29.68
CA LYS A 666 11.61 3.14 30.18
C LYS A 666 12.55 3.16 31.39
N ASN A 667 12.41 2.19 32.29
CA ASN A 667 13.14 2.15 33.57
C ASN A 667 14.53 1.51 33.46
N PHE A 668 14.75 0.63 32.48
CA PHE A 668 15.99 -0.15 32.35
C PHE A 668 16.67 0.09 31.00
N PRO A 669 17.73 0.91 30.96
CA PRO A 669 18.51 1.13 29.74
C PRO A 669 19.00 -0.14 29.06
N ALA A 670 19.26 -1.21 29.83
CA ALA A 670 19.79 -2.48 29.34
C ALA A 670 18.90 -3.19 28.30
N VAL A 671 17.59 -2.95 28.32
CA VAL A 671 16.65 -3.48 27.33
C VAL A 671 16.25 -2.43 26.27
N ARG A 672 16.32 -1.14 26.62
CA ARG A 672 15.96 -0.05 25.70
C ARG A 672 17.06 0.26 24.68
N GLU A 673 18.30 0.25 25.12
CA GLU A 673 19.44 0.69 24.32
C GLU A 673 20.11 -0.47 23.60
N GLN A 674 20.63 -0.18 22.41
CA GLN A 674 21.35 -1.13 21.59
C GLN A 674 22.85 -1.15 21.95
N LYS A 675 23.21 -1.92 22.99
CA LYS A 675 24.62 -2.11 23.36
C LYS A 675 24.95 -3.58 23.57
N VAL A 676 26.06 -4.01 22.97
CA VAL A 676 26.61 -5.37 23.13
C VAL A 676 26.79 -5.74 24.61
N SER A 677 27.27 -4.79 25.43
CA SER A 677 27.53 -5.01 26.86
C SER A 677 26.29 -5.39 27.69
N TYR A 678 25.08 -5.21 27.14
CA TYR A 678 23.84 -5.57 27.83
C TYR A 678 23.37 -6.99 27.51
N ILE A 679 23.95 -7.65 26.51
CA ILE A 679 23.55 -9.01 26.10
C ILE A 679 24.31 -10.03 26.95
N VAL A 680 23.61 -10.97 27.57
CA VAL A 680 24.18 -12.01 28.44
C VAL A 680 23.70 -13.38 28.00
N ASP A 681 24.57 -14.38 28.08
CA ASP A 681 24.19 -15.77 27.87
C ASP A 681 23.41 -16.28 29.10
N PRO A 682 22.19 -16.80 28.95
CA PRO A 682 21.45 -17.43 30.04
C PRO A 682 22.24 -18.50 30.82
N LEU A 683 23.20 -19.19 30.19
CA LEU A 683 24.09 -20.17 30.83
C LEU A 683 24.94 -19.57 31.96
N ASP A 684 25.13 -18.25 31.98
CA ASP A 684 25.86 -17.57 33.04
C ASP A 684 25.09 -17.54 34.37
N LEU A 685 23.76 -17.63 34.32
CA LEU A 685 22.88 -17.53 35.50
C LEU A 685 22.34 -18.88 36.00
N PHE A 686 22.18 -19.88 35.14
CA PHE A 686 21.50 -21.14 35.48
C PHE A 686 22.45 -22.35 35.50
N GLU A 687 22.24 -23.30 36.41
CA GLU A 687 23.08 -24.51 36.56
C GLU A 687 22.75 -25.60 35.54
N ASN A 688 21.46 -25.79 35.24
CA ASN A 688 20.92 -26.94 34.52
C ASN A 688 20.14 -26.55 33.27
N LEU A 689 20.63 -25.54 32.56
CA LEU A 689 20.00 -25.01 31.37
C LEU A 689 20.52 -25.72 30.11
N ASP A 690 19.62 -26.35 29.36
CA ASP A 690 19.95 -26.92 28.05
C ASP A 690 19.74 -25.94 26.88
N SER A 691 20.15 -26.35 25.68
CA SER A 691 20.08 -25.53 24.48
C SER A 691 18.66 -25.28 23.95
N PHE A 692 17.65 -26.01 24.43
CA PHE A 692 16.25 -25.84 24.07
C PHE A 692 15.56 -24.88 25.05
N GLN A 693 15.83 -25.03 26.34
CA GLN A 693 15.36 -24.12 27.39
C GLN A 693 15.95 -22.72 27.24
N SER A 694 17.22 -22.60 26.84
CA SER A 694 17.88 -21.29 26.64
C SER A 694 17.19 -20.43 25.57
N ARG A 695 16.49 -21.04 24.61
CA ARG A 695 15.72 -20.35 23.55
C ARG A 695 14.45 -19.65 24.05
N LYS A 696 14.16 -19.77 25.34
CA LYS A 696 12.97 -19.18 26.00
C LYS A 696 13.38 -18.06 26.96
N ILE A 697 14.66 -17.73 26.97
CA ILE A 697 15.25 -16.83 27.95
C ILE A 697 16.03 -15.74 27.24
N THR A 698 15.69 -14.48 27.52
CA THR A 698 16.54 -13.33 27.17
C THR A 698 17.06 -12.71 28.46
N VAL A 699 18.37 -12.49 28.54
CA VAL A 699 19.02 -11.88 29.72
C VAL A 699 19.64 -10.54 29.33
N ARG A 700 19.35 -9.52 30.14
CA ARG A 700 19.93 -8.17 30.01
C ARG A 700 20.69 -7.77 31.26
N ASN A 701 21.95 -7.37 31.09
CA ASN A 701 22.79 -6.88 32.19
C ASN A 701 22.55 -5.40 32.46
N ASN A 702 22.17 -5.04 33.68
CA ASN A 702 22.03 -3.65 34.11
C ASN A 702 23.37 -3.07 34.57
N LEU A 703 23.47 -1.74 34.57
CA LEU A 703 24.68 -1.03 34.99
C LEU A 703 25.02 -1.21 36.48
N ASP A 704 24.04 -1.59 37.30
CA ASP A 704 24.22 -1.84 38.74
C ASP A 704 24.62 -3.30 39.06
N GLY A 705 24.86 -4.12 38.02
CA GLY A 705 25.22 -5.54 38.15
C GLY A 705 24.04 -6.47 38.40
N SER A 706 22.80 -5.98 38.36
CA SER A 706 21.61 -6.83 38.31
C SER A 706 21.31 -7.29 36.88
N TYR A 707 20.50 -8.33 36.73
CA TYR A 707 20.10 -8.91 35.45
C TYR A 707 18.59 -8.89 35.33
N LEU A 708 18.07 -8.40 34.20
CA LEU A 708 16.70 -8.66 33.80
C LEU A 708 16.65 -9.98 33.04
N VAL A 709 15.84 -10.91 33.52
CA VAL A 709 15.63 -12.22 32.90
C VAL A 709 14.20 -12.32 32.42
N TYR A 710 14.04 -12.38 31.11
CA TYR A 710 12.77 -12.58 30.42
C TYR A 710 12.60 -14.06 30.17
N PHE A 711 11.44 -14.60 30.54
CA PHE A 711 10.98 -15.94 30.19
C PHE A 711 9.80 -15.80 29.26
N TYR A 712 9.72 -16.63 28.22
CA TYR A 712 8.58 -16.66 27.32
C TYR A 712 8.53 -17.99 26.56
N GLY A 713 7.33 -18.55 26.46
CA GLY A 713 7.07 -19.79 25.75
C GLY A 713 5.58 -20.01 25.54
N TYR A 714 5.27 -20.81 24.52
CA TYR A 714 3.95 -21.36 24.28
C TYR A 714 4.05 -22.86 23.96
N LYS A 715 2.91 -23.53 23.82
CA LYS A 715 2.82 -24.99 23.67
C LYS A 715 3.82 -25.60 22.70
N GLN A 716 3.96 -25.04 21.49
CA GLN A 716 4.83 -25.60 20.47
C GLN A 716 6.32 -25.33 20.70
N THR A 717 6.68 -24.40 21.59
CA THR A 717 8.07 -24.20 22.03
C THR A 717 8.46 -25.09 23.21
N GLY A 718 7.51 -25.87 23.78
CA GLY A 718 7.72 -26.74 24.93
C GLY A 718 7.95 -26.01 26.26
N GLY A 719 7.93 -26.75 27.38
CA GLY A 719 8.06 -26.17 28.72
C GLY A 719 9.46 -25.69 29.10
N LEU A 720 9.54 -24.88 30.15
CA LEU A 720 10.78 -24.42 30.77
C LEU A 720 11.43 -25.54 31.62
N GLY A 721 10.66 -26.50 32.10
CA GLY A 721 11.13 -27.52 33.04
C GLY A 721 11.42 -26.92 34.42
N ASN A 722 12.32 -27.54 35.19
CA ASN A 722 12.75 -27.03 36.50
C ASN A 722 14.15 -26.41 36.38
N LEU A 723 14.24 -25.11 36.10
CA LEU A 723 15.50 -24.39 36.07
C LEU A 723 15.98 -24.04 37.47
N VAL A 724 17.29 -24.10 37.70
CA VAL A 724 17.93 -23.79 38.97
C VAL A 724 18.89 -22.62 38.76
N LEU A 725 18.61 -21.51 39.44
CA LEU A 725 19.51 -20.36 39.50
C LEU A 725 20.79 -20.74 40.26
N LYS A 726 21.96 -20.32 39.77
CA LYS A 726 23.24 -20.61 40.44
C LYS A 726 23.30 -19.96 41.84
N PRO A 727 24.01 -20.55 42.81
CA PRO A 727 23.87 -20.23 44.23
C PRO A 727 24.34 -18.83 44.61
N ASN A 728 25.16 -18.21 43.76
CA ASN A 728 25.66 -16.85 43.88
C ASN A 728 24.67 -15.77 43.43
N TYR A 729 23.51 -16.14 42.88
CA TYR A 729 22.46 -15.21 42.50
C TYR A 729 21.20 -15.41 43.33
N GLN A 730 20.34 -14.38 43.33
CA GLN A 730 19.02 -14.42 43.95
C GLN A 730 18.02 -13.59 43.14
N ILE A 731 16.75 -13.97 43.17
CA ILE A 731 15.67 -13.18 42.59
C ILE A 731 15.40 -12.01 43.55
N GLU A 732 15.67 -10.79 43.08
CA GLU A 732 15.44 -9.56 43.84
C GLU A 732 13.99 -9.08 43.72
N LYS A 733 13.44 -9.14 42.50
CA LYS A 733 12.07 -8.66 42.22
C LYS A 733 11.44 -9.39 41.05
N ILE A 734 10.13 -9.61 41.13
CA ILE A 734 9.31 -10.08 40.00
C ILE A 734 8.61 -8.85 39.41
N LEU A 735 8.90 -8.52 38.15
CA LEU A 735 8.28 -7.39 37.45
C LEU A 735 7.06 -7.81 36.66
N LEU A 736 7.05 -9.04 36.16
CA LEU A 736 5.94 -9.67 35.44
C LEU A 736 5.98 -11.18 35.69
N ASN A 737 4.81 -11.79 35.90
CA ASN A 737 4.68 -13.24 36.01
C ASN A 737 3.33 -13.70 35.48
N HIS A 738 3.36 -14.55 34.46
CA HIS A 738 2.23 -15.30 33.95
C HIS A 738 2.63 -16.77 33.84
N ASN A 739 1.97 -17.60 34.65
CA ASN A 739 2.17 -19.06 34.69
C ASN A 739 3.61 -19.53 34.98
N LEU A 740 4.40 -18.75 35.73
CA LEU A 740 5.67 -19.22 36.30
C LEU A 740 5.56 -19.45 37.81
N SER A 741 6.18 -20.54 38.28
CA SER A 741 6.29 -20.93 39.67
C SER A 741 7.72 -20.75 40.19
N LEU A 742 7.80 -20.37 41.47
CA LEU A 742 9.05 -20.16 42.18
C LEU A 742 9.09 -21.01 43.45
N SER A 743 10.17 -21.76 43.64
CA SER A 743 10.43 -22.52 44.86
C SER A 743 11.91 -22.44 45.21
N GLY A 744 12.26 -21.49 46.09
CA GLY A 744 13.65 -21.14 46.38
C GLY A 744 14.36 -20.59 45.14
N GLN A 745 15.42 -21.27 44.69
CA GLN A 745 16.15 -20.94 43.46
C GLN A 745 15.59 -21.62 42.20
N LYS A 746 14.49 -22.38 42.33
CA LYS A 746 13.89 -23.12 41.22
C LYS A 746 12.82 -22.29 40.53
N ILE A 747 12.87 -22.26 39.20
CA ILE A 747 11.91 -21.60 38.32
C ILE A 747 11.32 -22.64 37.37
N SER A 748 10.00 -22.70 37.27
CA SER A 748 9.29 -23.59 36.34
C SER A 748 8.03 -22.95 35.77
N ASN A 749 7.47 -23.53 34.71
CA ASN A 749 6.20 -23.11 34.14
C ASN A 749 5.04 -24.01 34.63
N ASN A 750 3.87 -23.42 34.86
CA ASN A 750 2.65 -24.09 35.30
C ASN A 750 1.75 -24.52 34.13
N SER A 751 1.97 -23.95 32.95
CA SER A 751 1.24 -24.24 31.73
C SER A 751 2.13 -24.08 30.52
N ASP A 752 1.66 -24.55 29.38
CA ASP A 752 2.33 -24.47 28.09
C ASP A 752 2.60 -23.02 27.65
N GLY A 753 1.66 -22.11 27.86
CA GLY A 753 1.84 -20.66 27.71
C GLY A 753 2.35 -20.00 28.98
N PHE A 754 3.50 -19.35 28.92
CA PHE A 754 4.09 -18.65 30.05
C PHE A 754 4.94 -17.46 29.61
N TYR A 755 5.01 -16.45 30.46
CA TYR A 755 5.97 -15.36 30.32
C TYR A 755 6.27 -14.71 31.68
N GLY A 756 7.42 -14.06 31.79
CA GLY A 756 7.76 -13.31 33.00
C GLY A 756 9.02 -12.50 32.84
N VAL A 757 9.19 -11.51 33.72
CA VAL A 757 10.39 -10.67 33.78
C VAL A 757 10.84 -10.57 35.22
N PHE A 758 11.98 -11.16 35.54
CA PHE A 758 12.54 -11.19 36.89
C PHE A 758 13.82 -10.36 36.93
N LEU A 759 13.98 -9.59 38.00
CA LEU A 759 15.24 -8.92 38.35
C LEU A 759 16.04 -9.85 39.26
N ILE A 760 17.24 -10.21 38.82
CA ILE A 760 18.15 -11.13 39.50
C ILE A 760 19.43 -10.39 39.86
N LYS A 761 19.99 -10.62 41.05
CA LYS A 761 21.22 -9.96 41.51
C LYS A 761 22.19 -10.96 42.11
N GLY A 762 23.49 -10.65 42.03
CA GLY A 762 24.51 -11.34 42.82
C GLY A 762 24.26 -11.18 44.32
N LYS A 763 24.55 -12.22 45.10
CA LYS A 763 24.45 -12.22 46.57
C LYS A 763 25.58 -11.44 47.24
#